data_AF-A0A7W1FAG8-F1
#
_entry.id   AF-A0A7W1FAG8-F1
#
_cell.length_a   1.000
_cell.length_b   1.000
_cell.length_c   1.000
_cell.angle_alpha   90.00
_cell.angle_beta   90.00
_cell.angle_gamma   90.00
#
_symmetry.space_group_name_H-M   'P 1'
#
loop_
_entity.id
_entity.type
_entity.pdbx_description
1 polymer ?
#
loop_
_entity_poly.entity_id
_entity_poly.type
_entity_poly.pdbx_seq_one_letter_code
_entity_poly.pdbx_strand_id
1 'polypeptide(L)'
;MDVGRRLKLGLLALVALIGATMALTTVAQARTTPDPMLANIPYLAWRGEAVRLVKCAPPSSFPAGYIPSALDAGFTLVDWSGDPHLATPQTVTAAPGFNAAIFDVRGFDGAYCWGMSFISQKAGLAIIKMTVRDGTGGPTILVHDFLVGWMNLNSLVLCNSPSPGPCTGPTTSVVNDVAGAATPNILEANVTGNFPLLQNFNEWGIGHPITLPDGTTAPGLVMPDDWARLASKAASVRGPTSDPVSFWDIHDDTAATEGHAQESPAAICTPRVTTGIDAVDQCSDTGSLALANEAGGFSAIWAFASGNGLSFTPTYGPFDPTRSGNTYLSDGKLDAGDAPMPSARIDFTIAPNSGASTDISGVGTFTKIDKGLCPGQSVLNDGSGEPAAPFGCTNTLYVRTGATTPHHLYAPFYREYLPATLAPADPFSSGIDGGFANNFNGFLNLTGNALANPTGLYDYWDIAEVLRTATAAATNCLFRTVAGVPVFLTTPGTGPQSVATYSDEHGEARTGFLPGTGFFYNNFGILNANLGCDLAGISPLGTANITATARYPYEPVTAQPLTSNTVAKSVASLFVKLIQCFPKGPSAFDHQTAVCVAHAQSVTGAAITGERVCFFSGGEGMFLPAITPITIPNQTTWPAIAILPAPGLNGPNNVCSFTDVNGNTAVEVFESDAETINIAAFFVDEGLMRSVHVTFPITAPTAAVTGPVAASTNGPTAPLAPVTVNTGGTTPTTVDSSHVDTTVKINYRVTLAKLSGNVLKLRLEGPAGNANVLISYLTKSKKVGTLIKAVPANTVVKLRLQVPKGVQKLRLSVMP
;
A
#
# COMPACT_ATOMS: atom_id res chain seq x y z
N MET A 1 8.91 -66.08 -37.17
CA MET A 1 8.14 -64.85 -36.88
C MET A 1 9.17 -63.77 -36.55
N ASP A 2 9.45 -62.94 -37.55
CA ASP A 2 10.73 -62.25 -37.70
C ASP A 2 10.87 -60.94 -36.95
N VAL A 3 11.97 -60.85 -36.20
CA VAL A 3 12.49 -59.70 -35.46
C VAL A 3 13.03 -58.59 -36.40
N GLY A 4 13.09 -58.85 -37.71
CA GLY A 4 13.68 -57.95 -38.72
C GLY A 4 12.87 -56.72 -39.13
N ARG A 5 11.63 -56.54 -38.65
CA ARG A 5 10.76 -55.42 -39.08
C ARG A 5 10.71 -54.21 -38.14
N ARG A 6 11.24 -54.31 -36.91
CA ARG A 6 11.26 -53.19 -35.94
C ARG A 6 12.54 -52.35 -35.98
N LEU A 7 13.62 -52.83 -36.61
CA LEU A 7 14.88 -52.07 -36.69
C LEU A 7 14.89 -51.02 -37.82
N LYS A 8 14.04 -51.16 -38.86
CA LYS A 8 14.03 -50.24 -40.02
C LYS A 8 13.18 -48.98 -39.83
N LEU A 9 12.31 -48.95 -38.81
CA LEU A 9 11.56 -47.74 -38.42
C LEU A 9 12.34 -46.84 -37.45
N GLY A 10 13.30 -47.40 -36.69
CA GLY A 10 14.16 -46.63 -35.79
C GLY A 10 15.28 -45.86 -36.51
N LEU A 11 15.77 -46.36 -37.64
CA LEU A 11 16.90 -45.74 -38.36
C LEU A 11 16.46 -44.58 -39.28
N LEU A 12 15.21 -44.58 -39.77
CA LEU A 12 14.66 -43.48 -40.57
C LEU A 12 14.28 -42.25 -39.73
N ALA A 13 13.91 -42.45 -38.45
CA ALA A 13 13.71 -41.35 -37.51
C ALA A 13 15.03 -40.67 -37.11
N LEU A 14 16.14 -41.42 -37.07
CA LEU A 14 17.45 -40.87 -36.73
C LEU A 14 18.10 -40.08 -37.89
N VAL A 15 17.85 -40.47 -39.14
CA VAL A 15 18.35 -39.73 -40.33
C VAL A 15 17.47 -38.51 -40.63
N ALA A 16 16.18 -38.52 -40.28
CA ALA A 16 15.34 -37.32 -40.30
C ALA A 16 15.70 -36.31 -39.19
N LEU A 17 16.23 -36.77 -38.05
CA LEU A 17 16.75 -35.88 -37.01
C LEU A 17 18.13 -35.27 -37.35
N ILE A 18 18.92 -35.91 -38.20
CA ILE A 18 20.22 -35.37 -38.67
C ILE A 18 20.05 -34.50 -39.94
N GLY A 19 18.92 -34.62 -40.64
CA GLY A 19 18.52 -33.71 -41.73
C GLY A 19 17.94 -32.37 -41.27
N ALA A 20 17.67 -32.21 -39.97
CA ALA A 20 17.28 -30.93 -39.35
C ALA A 20 18.47 -30.13 -38.79
N THR A 21 19.70 -30.60 -39.02
CA THR A 21 20.94 -29.84 -38.81
C THR A 21 21.53 -29.38 -40.15
N MET A 22 20.68 -28.86 -41.04
CA MET A 22 21.15 -28.02 -42.14
C MET A 22 21.65 -26.72 -41.52
N ALA A 23 22.97 -26.60 -41.52
CA ALA A 23 23.75 -25.41 -41.25
C ALA A 23 23.04 -24.12 -41.72
N LEU A 24 22.44 -23.41 -40.77
CA LEU A 24 22.52 -21.96 -40.76
C LEU A 24 23.90 -21.61 -40.20
N THR A 25 24.94 -21.78 -41.01
CA THR A 25 26.11 -20.92 -40.89
C THR A 25 25.73 -19.59 -41.53
N THR A 26 24.87 -18.82 -40.85
CA THR A 26 24.83 -17.38 -41.05
C THR A 26 25.81 -16.80 -40.06
N VAL A 27 26.88 -16.25 -40.59
CA VAL A 27 27.78 -15.38 -39.84
C VAL A 27 26.91 -14.21 -39.35
N ALA A 28 26.51 -14.19 -38.08
CA ALA A 28 25.77 -13.07 -37.54
C ALA A 28 26.75 -11.91 -37.35
N GLN A 29 26.52 -10.85 -38.11
CA GLN A 29 27.06 -9.55 -37.77
C GLN A 29 26.14 -8.99 -36.69
N ALA A 30 26.70 -8.52 -35.57
CA ALA A 30 25.98 -7.65 -34.65
C ALA A 30 25.26 -6.58 -35.49
N ARG A 31 23.93 -6.53 -35.41
CA ARG A 31 23.16 -5.63 -36.26
C ARG A 31 23.31 -4.21 -35.71
N THR A 32 23.64 -3.27 -36.59
CA THR A 32 23.64 -1.84 -36.28
C THR A 32 22.26 -1.43 -35.79
N THR A 33 22.18 -0.52 -34.79
CA THR A 33 20.92 0.07 -34.34
C THR A 33 20.04 0.44 -35.53
N PRO A 34 18.83 -0.14 -35.66
CA PRO A 34 17.89 0.27 -36.68
C PRO A 34 17.56 1.74 -36.44
N ASP A 35 17.61 2.56 -37.48
CA ASP A 35 17.17 3.94 -37.36
C ASP A 35 15.63 3.95 -37.35
N PRO A 36 14.96 4.21 -36.20
CA PRO A 36 13.50 4.20 -36.13
C PRO A 36 12.88 5.29 -37.01
N MET A 37 13.66 6.30 -37.44
CA MET A 37 13.20 7.25 -38.45
C MET A 37 12.98 6.58 -39.82
N LEU A 38 13.54 5.40 -40.08
CA LEU A 38 13.32 4.65 -41.33
C LEU A 38 12.07 3.78 -41.31
N ALA A 39 11.45 3.57 -40.14
CA ALA A 39 10.24 2.80 -39.97
C ALA A 39 9.03 3.70 -39.71
N ASN A 40 7.82 3.15 -39.88
CA ASN A 40 6.56 3.84 -39.62
C ASN A 40 5.92 3.44 -38.29
N ILE A 41 6.71 3.41 -37.21
CA ILE A 41 6.21 3.05 -35.87
C ILE A 41 5.10 4.04 -35.48
N PRO A 42 3.89 3.58 -35.10
CA PRO A 42 2.79 4.45 -34.77
C PRO A 42 3.06 5.30 -33.55
N TYR A 43 2.68 6.57 -33.61
CA TYR A 43 2.46 7.37 -32.42
C TYR A 43 1.06 7.07 -31.89
N LEU A 44 0.98 6.56 -30.67
CA LEU A 44 -0.29 6.41 -29.97
C LEU A 44 -0.57 7.65 -29.13
N ALA A 45 -1.82 8.08 -29.12
CA ALA A 45 -2.31 9.23 -28.38
C ALA A 45 -3.72 8.97 -27.87
N TRP A 46 -4.10 9.59 -26.77
CA TRP A 46 -5.50 9.69 -26.38
C TRP A 46 -6.20 10.71 -27.28
N ARG A 47 -7.45 10.48 -27.65
CA ARG A 47 -8.25 11.50 -28.35
C ARG A 47 -8.23 12.81 -27.55
N GLY A 48 -8.15 13.94 -28.26
CA GLY A 48 -7.96 15.26 -27.68
C GLY A 48 -6.49 15.62 -27.45
N GLU A 49 -5.54 14.69 -27.55
CA GLU A 49 -4.12 15.02 -27.52
C GLU A 49 -3.62 15.49 -28.88
N ALA A 50 -2.72 16.47 -28.85
CA ALA A 50 -1.93 16.80 -30.01
C ALA A 50 -0.73 15.84 -30.12
N VAL A 51 -0.30 15.57 -31.34
CA VAL A 51 0.86 14.73 -31.66
C VAL A 51 1.74 15.49 -32.63
N ARG A 52 2.99 15.73 -32.26
CA ARG A 52 4.01 16.31 -33.13
C ARG A 52 4.74 15.21 -33.87
N LEU A 53 4.69 15.29 -35.19
CA LEU A 53 5.38 14.38 -36.09
C LEU A 53 6.62 15.06 -36.61
N VAL A 54 7.80 14.51 -36.32
CA VAL A 54 9.07 15.01 -36.84
C VAL A 54 9.73 13.96 -37.71
N LYS A 55 10.28 14.38 -38.83
CA LYS A 55 11.19 13.56 -39.63
C LYS A 55 12.44 14.34 -39.94
N CYS A 56 13.58 13.72 -39.62
CA CYS A 56 14.90 14.24 -39.92
C CYS A 56 15.58 13.47 -41.05
N ALA A 57 16.41 14.15 -41.82
CA ALA A 57 17.25 13.56 -42.86
C ALA A 57 18.63 14.21 -42.86
N PRO A 58 19.73 13.43 -42.97
CA PRO A 58 21.06 14.00 -43.03
C PRO A 58 21.23 14.83 -44.32
N PRO A 59 22.11 15.86 -44.33
CA PRO A 59 22.32 16.71 -45.51
C PRO A 59 22.69 15.92 -46.77
N SER A 60 23.34 14.78 -46.62
CA SER A 60 23.69 13.84 -47.71
C SER A 60 22.49 13.20 -48.41
N SER A 61 21.29 13.26 -47.81
CA SER A 61 20.05 12.81 -48.44
C SER A 61 19.55 13.79 -49.52
N PHE A 62 20.11 14.99 -49.58
CA PHE A 62 19.75 16.03 -50.52
C PHE A 62 20.86 16.21 -51.55
N PRO A 63 20.54 16.58 -52.80
CA PRO A 63 21.56 16.74 -53.81
C PRO A 63 22.54 17.89 -53.46
N ALA A 64 23.76 17.83 -53.97
CA ALA A 64 24.79 18.81 -53.65
C ALA A 64 24.41 20.23 -54.13
N GLY A 65 24.63 21.24 -53.28
CA GLY A 65 24.42 22.67 -53.63
C GLY A 65 23.06 23.26 -53.27
N TYR A 66 22.20 22.51 -52.57
CA TYR A 66 20.88 23.00 -52.14
C TYR A 66 20.98 23.97 -50.95
N ILE A 67 20.05 24.92 -50.90
CA ILE A 67 19.92 25.90 -49.79
C ILE A 67 18.86 25.37 -48.83
N PRO A 68 19.19 25.06 -47.56
CA PRO A 68 18.23 24.46 -46.62
C PRO A 68 16.97 25.31 -46.38
N SER A 69 17.11 26.64 -46.37
CA SER A 69 15.99 27.58 -46.24
C SER A 69 15.06 27.65 -47.46
N ALA A 70 15.42 26.99 -48.56
CA ALA A 70 14.58 26.86 -49.74
C ALA A 70 13.84 25.51 -49.78
N LEU A 71 13.97 24.64 -48.78
CA LEU A 71 13.22 23.39 -48.73
C LEU A 71 11.84 23.63 -48.14
N ASP A 72 10.81 23.25 -48.90
CA ASP A 72 9.41 23.38 -48.47
C ASP A 72 8.84 22.01 -48.13
N ALA A 73 8.30 21.87 -46.92
CA ALA A 73 7.71 20.63 -46.45
C ALA A 73 6.19 20.77 -46.30
N GLY A 74 5.47 19.87 -46.97
CA GLY A 74 4.04 19.73 -46.88
C GLY A 74 3.66 18.47 -46.13
N PHE A 75 2.59 18.55 -45.34
CA PHE A 75 1.98 17.42 -44.66
C PHE A 75 0.54 17.24 -45.14
N THR A 76 0.11 16.01 -45.32
CA THR A 76 -1.24 15.71 -45.83
C THR A 76 -1.79 14.46 -45.16
N LEU A 77 -3.02 14.54 -44.67
CA LEU A 77 -3.79 13.37 -44.25
C LEU A 77 -4.14 12.54 -45.49
N VAL A 78 -3.63 11.31 -45.57
CA VAL A 78 -3.83 10.40 -46.71
C VAL A 78 -5.05 9.53 -46.50
N ASP A 79 -5.17 8.95 -45.31
CA ASP A 79 -6.27 8.05 -44.95
C ASP A 79 -6.57 8.14 -43.45
N TRP A 80 -7.80 7.76 -43.08
CA TRP A 80 -8.34 7.86 -41.72
C TRP A 80 -9.28 6.68 -41.43
N SER A 81 -9.02 5.96 -40.34
CA SER A 81 -9.80 4.79 -39.94
C SER A 81 -10.98 5.10 -39.01
N GLY A 82 -11.09 6.34 -38.52
CA GLY A 82 -12.23 6.79 -37.73
C GLY A 82 -13.46 7.07 -38.60
N ASP A 83 -14.55 7.53 -37.98
CA ASP A 83 -15.77 7.87 -38.71
C ASP A 83 -15.51 9.06 -39.66
N PRO A 84 -15.63 8.89 -40.99
CA PRO A 84 -15.39 9.96 -41.95
C PRO A 84 -16.48 11.04 -41.95
N HIS A 85 -17.62 10.80 -41.31
CA HIS A 85 -18.67 11.81 -41.13
C HIS A 85 -18.42 12.73 -39.93
N LEU A 86 -17.42 12.40 -39.11
CA LEU A 86 -16.96 13.22 -37.99
C LEU A 86 -15.70 13.99 -38.37
N ALA A 87 -15.25 14.87 -37.46
CA ALA A 87 -14.00 15.60 -37.64
C ALA A 87 -12.81 14.63 -37.76
N THR A 88 -12.06 14.75 -38.86
CA THR A 88 -10.79 14.07 -39.08
C THR A 88 -9.65 14.80 -38.35
N PRO A 89 -8.46 14.20 -38.20
CA PRO A 89 -7.30 14.88 -37.62
C PRO A 89 -7.03 16.23 -38.30
N GLN A 90 -6.82 17.27 -37.49
CA GLN A 90 -6.56 18.63 -37.94
C GLN A 90 -5.17 19.07 -37.50
N THR A 91 -4.59 20.04 -38.21
CA THR A 91 -3.33 20.66 -37.77
C THR A 91 -3.59 21.56 -36.57
N VAL A 92 -2.71 21.49 -35.57
CA VAL A 92 -2.74 22.42 -34.43
C VAL A 92 -2.13 23.74 -34.89
N THR A 93 -2.97 24.75 -35.10
CA THR A 93 -2.51 26.08 -35.54
C THR A 93 -2.53 27.03 -34.36
N ALA A 94 -1.38 27.64 -34.06
CA ALA A 94 -1.31 28.68 -33.03
C ALA A 94 -2.01 29.99 -33.45
N ALA A 95 -2.28 30.17 -34.76
CA ALA A 95 -3.11 31.24 -35.34
C ALA A 95 -3.35 30.95 -36.84
N PRO A 96 -4.38 31.55 -37.47
CA PRO A 96 -4.54 31.51 -38.93
C PRO A 96 -3.27 32.06 -39.60
N GLY A 97 -2.57 31.24 -40.38
CA GLY A 97 -1.32 31.60 -41.07
C GLY A 97 -0.06 30.87 -40.60
N PHE A 98 -0.13 30.10 -39.50
CA PHE A 98 0.97 29.22 -39.03
C PHE A 98 0.81 27.78 -39.52
N ASN A 99 0.54 27.59 -40.82
CA ASN A 99 0.43 26.28 -41.46
C ASN A 99 1.78 25.76 -42.00
N ALA A 100 2.89 26.40 -41.65
CA ALA A 100 4.19 26.03 -42.16
C ALA A 100 4.78 24.89 -41.32
N ALA A 101 5.31 23.87 -41.99
CA ALA A 101 6.17 22.90 -41.35
C ALA A 101 7.29 23.62 -40.59
N ILE A 102 7.51 23.22 -39.35
CA ILE A 102 8.60 23.79 -38.57
C ILE A 102 9.90 23.20 -39.14
N PHE A 103 10.88 24.05 -39.43
CA PHE A 103 12.19 23.66 -39.99
C PHE A 103 13.31 24.07 -39.05
N ASP A 104 14.26 23.16 -38.82
CA ASP A 104 15.54 23.48 -38.19
C ASP A 104 16.61 22.45 -38.50
N VAL A 105 17.84 22.75 -38.07
CA VAL A 105 19.03 21.92 -38.22
C VAL A 105 19.42 21.38 -36.86
N ARG A 106 19.49 20.05 -36.74
CA ARG A 106 19.91 19.42 -35.48
C ARG A 106 21.37 19.76 -35.14
N GLY A 107 21.60 20.31 -33.97
CA GLY A 107 22.90 20.70 -33.43
C GLY A 107 23.91 19.55 -33.24
N PHE A 108 23.48 18.29 -33.07
CA PHE A 108 24.42 17.18 -32.82
C PHE A 108 24.87 16.41 -34.08
N ASP A 109 24.07 16.36 -35.14
CA ASP A 109 24.41 15.66 -36.39
C ASP A 109 24.20 16.48 -37.67
N GLY A 110 23.72 17.71 -37.56
CA GLY A 110 23.46 18.61 -38.68
C GLY A 110 22.29 18.18 -39.57
N ALA A 111 21.46 17.23 -39.15
CA ALA A 111 20.31 16.77 -39.95
C ALA A 111 19.26 17.88 -40.09
N TYR A 112 18.61 17.91 -41.25
CA TYR A 112 17.48 18.78 -41.51
C TYR A 112 16.21 18.11 -41.05
N CYS A 113 15.43 18.79 -40.21
CA CYS A 113 14.21 18.26 -39.62
C CYS A 113 13.01 19.11 -40.00
N TRP A 114 11.89 18.42 -40.24
CA TRP A 114 10.58 19.02 -40.42
C TRP A 114 9.60 18.46 -39.42
N GLY A 115 8.82 19.34 -38.80
CA GLY A 115 7.83 19.00 -37.79
C GLY A 115 6.45 19.59 -38.07
N MET A 116 5.39 18.86 -37.74
CA MET A 116 4.04 19.43 -37.66
C MET A 116 3.18 18.70 -36.62
N SER A 117 2.33 19.46 -35.93
CA SER A 117 1.46 18.94 -34.87
C SER A 117 0.02 18.75 -35.37
N PHE A 118 -0.56 17.61 -35.01
CA PHE A 118 -1.92 17.22 -35.36
C PHE A 118 -2.73 16.91 -34.12
N ILE A 119 -4.02 17.17 -34.13
CA ILE A 119 -4.94 16.81 -33.07
C ILE A 119 -6.17 16.13 -33.66
N SER A 120 -6.70 15.13 -32.95
CA SER A 120 -8.00 14.55 -33.26
C SER A 120 -8.86 14.47 -32.02
N GLN A 121 -10.07 15.02 -32.12
CA GLN A 121 -11.11 14.88 -31.09
C GLN A 121 -11.85 13.53 -31.20
N LYS A 122 -11.50 12.68 -32.18
CA LYS A 122 -12.12 11.38 -32.46
C LYS A 122 -11.06 10.28 -32.52
N ALA A 123 -11.43 9.06 -32.11
CA ALA A 123 -10.53 7.92 -32.20
C ALA A 123 -10.43 7.37 -33.62
N GLY A 124 -9.25 6.87 -33.98
CA GLY A 124 -8.91 6.32 -35.29
C GLY A 124 -7.42 6.37 -35.55
N LEU A 125 -6.99 5.62 -36.55
CA LEU A 125 -5.65 5.55 -37.10
C LEU A 125 -5.57 6.41 -38.36
N ALA A 126 -4.56 7.27 -38.43
CA ALA A 126 -4.29 8.16 -39.55
C ALA A 126 -2.99 7.78 -40.24
N ILE A 127 -2.98 7.88 -41.57
CA ILE A 127 -1.76 7.92 -42.37
C ILE A 127 -1.51 9.38 -42.75
N ILE A 128 -0.42 9.96 -42.27
CA ILE A 128 -0.04 11.34 -42.56
C ILE A 128 1.24 11.33 -43.38
N LYS A 129 1.17 11.85 -44.59
CA LYS A 129 2.30 11.92 -45.52
C LYS A 129 3.00 13.25 -45.40
N MET A 130 4.30 13.21 -45.17
CA MET A 130 5.20 14.34 -45.33
C MET A 130 5.89 14.27 -46.69
N THR A 131 5.94 15.40 -47.40
CA THR A 131 6.74 15.56 -48.61
C THR A 131 7.61 16.78 -48.49
N VAL A 132 8.90 16.66 -48.79
CA VAL A 132 9.81 17.81 -48.92
C VAL A 132 10.09 18.04 -50.39
N ARG A 133 10.02 19.29 -50.84
CA ARG A 133 10.31 19.73 -52.20
C ARG A 133 11.48 20.70 -52.21
N ASP A 134 12.13 20.75 -53.36
CA ASP A 134 12.95 21.89 -53.74
C ASP A 134 12.01 23.10 -53.91
N GLY A 135 12.09 24.12 -53.06
CA GLY A 135 11.19 25.28 -53.01
C GLY A 135 11.20 26.19 -54.24
N THR A 136 11.84 25.76 -55.31
CA THR A 136 11.66 26.26 -56.68
C THR A 136 10.46 25.63 -57.42
N GLY A 137 9.64 24.81 -56.73
CA GLY A 137 8.56 24.04 -57.35
C GLY A 137 9.05 22.74 -58.01
N GLY A 138 10.25 22.29 -57.64
CA GLY A 138 10.90 21.09 -58.16
C GLY A 138 10.28 19.77 -57.67
N PRO A 139 10.89 18.62 -58.01
CA PRO A 139 10.38 17.31 -57.62
C PRO A 139 10.39 17.12 -56.09
N THR A 140 9.56 16.21 -55.61
CA THR A 140 9.62 15.75 -54.22
C THR A 140 10.91 14.97 -53.99
N ILE A 141 11.71 15.40 -53.01
CA ILE A 141 13.04 14.86 -52.71
C ILE A 141 13.07 14.01 -51.44
N LEU A 142 12.06 14.15 -50.57
CA LEU A 142 11.85 13.28 -49.40
C LEU A 142 10.35 13.01 -49.25
N VAL A 143 10.00 11.75 -48.96
CA VAL A 143 8.64 11.33 -48.60
C VAL A 143 8.73 10.46 -47.36
N HIS A 144 7.80 10.65 -46.42
CA HIS A 144 7.66 9.80 -45.26
C HIS A 144 6.18 9.67 -44.89
N ASP A 145 5.75 8.46 -44.55
CA ASP A 145 4.40 8.17 -44.10
C ASP A 145 4.44 7.89 -42.59
N PHE A 146 3.80 8.78 -41.82
CA PHE A 146 3.59 8.61 -40.40
C PHE A 146 2.30 7.83 -40.13
N LEU A 147 2.32 6.98 -39.11
CA LEU A 147 1.13 6.40 -38.52
C LEU A 147 0.83 7.06 -37.18
N VAL A 148 -0.42 7.46 -36.97
CA VAL A 148 -0.86 8.09 -35.70
C VAL A 148 -2.21 7.53 -35.29
N GLY A 149 -2.28 6.92 -34.11
CA GLY A 149 -3.51 6.37 -33.54
C GLY A 149 -4.04 7.22 -32.39
N TRP A 150 -5.19 7.86 -32.55
CA TRP A 150 -5.93 8.45 -31.45
C TRP A 150 -6.91 7.43 -30.86
N MET A 151 -6.87 7.23 -29.55
CA MET A 151 -7.60 6.16 -28.87
C MET A 151 -8.71 6.72 -27.97
N ASN A 152 -9.81 5.97 -27.84
CA ASN A 152 -10.71 6.13 -26.70
C ASN A 152 -10.13 5.39 -25.50
N LEU A 153 -10.42 5.88 -24.30
CA LEU A 153 -10.31 5.05 -23.11
C LEU A 153 -11.32 3.88 -23.26
N ASN A 154 -10.85 2.65 -23.10
CA ASN A 154 -11.63 1.44 -23.37
C ASN A 154 -12.02 0.70 -22.09
N SER A 155 -11.04 0.32 -21.27
CA SER A 155 -11.26 -0.30 -19.96
C SER A 155 -10.36 0.32 -18.90
N LEU A 156 -10.82 0.26 -17.65
CA LEU A 156 -10.03 0.62 -16.48
C LEU A 156 -10.30 -0.42 -15.39
N VAL A 157 -9.27 -1.17 -15.03
CA VAL A 157 -9.34 -2.19 -13.97
C VAL A 157 -8.51 -1.71 -12.80
N LEU A 158 -9.11 -1.70 -11.61
CA LEU A 158 -8.41 -1.41 -10.36
C LEU A 158 -8.26 -2.71 -9.56
N CYS A 159 -7.06 -2.96 -9.07
CA CYS A 159 -6.84 -4.05 -8.16
C CYS A 159 -5.90 -3.67 -7.04
N ASN A 160 -5.86 -4.56 -6.06
CA ASN A 160 -4.95 -4.53 -4.95
C ASN A 160 -3.89 -5.59 -5.19
N SER A 161 -2.64 -5.16 -5.34
CA SER A 161 -1.50 -6.06 -5.46
C SER A 161 -0.75 -6.08 -4.12
N PRO A 162 -1.07 -7.01 -3.19
CA PRO A 162 -0.36 -7.11 -1.92
C PRO A 162 1.05 -7.70 -2.07
N SER A 163 1.43 -8.12 -3.29
CA SER A 163 2.71 -8.72 -3.67
C SER A 163 3.18 -8.07 -4.97
N PRO A 164 4.49 -8.00 -5.25
CA PRO A 164 5.01 -7.64 -6.56
C PRO A 164 4.49 -8.60 -7.64
N GLY A 165 4.12 -8.04 -8.78
CA GLY A 165 3.55 -8.75 -9.92
C GLY A 165 2.38 -7.97 -10.53
N PRO A 166 2.17 -8.10 -11.85
CA PRO A 166 1.13 -7.38 -12.55
C PRO A 166 -0.25 -7.79 -12.05
N CYS A 167 -1.17 -6.84 -12.05
CA CYS A 167 -2.57 -7.10 -11.78
C CYS A 167 -3.15 -8.11 -12.78
N THR A 168 -3.66 -9.24 -12.28
CA THR A 168 -4.30 -10.26 -13.13
C THR A 168 -5.81 -10.07 -13.31
N GLY A 169 -6.37 -9.02 -12.71
CA GLY A 169 -7.80 -8.69 -12.82
C GLY A 169 -8.36 -7.88 -11.65
N PRO A 170 -9.64 -7.49 -11.71
CA PRO A 170 -10.25 -6.60 -10.71
C PRO A 170 -10.28 -7.26 -9.33
N THR A 171 -9.84 -6.53 -8.31
CA THR A 171 -10.05 -6.98 -6.92
C THR A 171 -11.52 -6.79 -6.54
N THR A 172 -12.14 -7.89 -6.15
CA THR A 172 -13.56 -7.95 -5.73
C THR A 172 -13.72 -8.30 -4.26
N SER A 173 -12.70 -8.88 -3.62
CA SER A 173 -12.69 -9.18 -2.19
C SER A 173 -12.32 -7.96 -1.37
N VAL A 174 -12.81 -7.91 -0.13
CA VAL A 174 -12.38 -6.92 0.85
C VAL A 174 -10.93 -7.22 1.25
N VAL A 175 -10.06 -6.23 1.13
CA VAL A 175 -8.66 -6.31 1.53
C VAL A 175 -8.53 -5.85 2.97
N ASN A 176 -7.92 -6.69 3.82
CA ASN A 176 -7.71 -6.39 5.22
C ASN A 176 -6.36 -5.72 5.42
N ASP A 177 -6.38 -4.56 6.07
CA ASP A 177 -5.20 -3.82 6.51
C ASP A 177 -5.25 -3.64 8.03
N VAL A 178 -4.17 -3.11 8.61
CA VAL A 178 -4.05 -2.88 10.05
C VAL A 178 -3.78 -1.41 10.31
N ALA A 179 -4.41 -0.84 11.35
CA ALA A 179 -4.18 0.55 11.72
C ALA A 179 -2.68 0.83 11.95
N GLY A 180 -2.20 1.96 11.45
CA GLY A 180 -0.80 2.38 11.60
C GLY A 180 0.23 1.54 10.84
N ALA A 181 -0.19 0.66 9.92
CA ALA A 181 0.73 -0.01 9.01
C ALA A 181 1.61 1.03 8.30
N ALA A 182 2.94 0.84 8.35
CA ALA A 182 3.92 1.76 7.78
C ALA A 182 4.22 1.44 6.31
N THR A 183 4.04 0.18 5.90
CA THR A 183 4.18 -0.23 4.50
C THR A 183 2.85 -0.02 3.79
N PRO A 184 2.82 0.75 2.68
CA PRO A 184 1.60 0.95 1.93
C PRO A 184 1.16 -0.34 1.22
N ASN A 185 -0.15 -0.54 1.15
CA ASN A 185 -0.74 -1.54 0.29
C ASN A 185 -0.87 -0.97 -1.13
N ILE A 186 -0.44 -1.69 -2.16
CA ILE A 186 -0.37 -1.15 -3.52
C ILE A 186 -1.69 -1.32 -4.24
N LEU A 187 -2.14 -0.22 -4.84
CA LEU A 187 -3.26 -0.18 -5.76
C LEU A 187 -2.72 0.05 -7.16
N GLU A 188 -3.14 -0.80 -8.09
CA GLU A 188 -2.73 -0.76 -9.49
C GLU A 188 -3.98 -0.57 -10.36
N ALA A 189 -3.90 0.41 -11.26
CA ALA A 189 -4.93 0.74 -12.21
C ALA A 189 -4.40 0.54 -13.64
N ASN A 190 -5.00 -0.40 -14.37
CA ASN A 190 -4.60 -0.73 -15.74
C ASN A 190 -5.64 -0.19 -16.71
N VAL A 191 -5.19 0.66 -17.63
CA VAL A 191 -6.00 1.33 -18.65
C VAL A 191 -5.67 0.79 -20.03
N THR A 192 -6.70 0.48 -20.81
CA THR A 192 -6.54 0.14 -22.23
C THR A 192 -7.15 1.21 -23.12
N GLY A 193 -6.61 1.31 -24.34
CA GLY A 193 -7.15 2.17 -25.39
C GLY A 193 -7.83 1.37 -26.48
N ASN A 194 -8.81 1.97 -27.19
CA ASN A 194 -9.34 1.38 -28.42
C ASN A 194 -9.46 2.41 -29.54
N PHE A 195 -9.41 1.95 -30.78
CA PHE A 195 -9.76 2.77 -31.94
C PHE A 195 -10.35 1.91 -33.06
N PRO A 196 -11.30 2.47 -33.84
CA PRO A 196 -11.95 1.72 -34.90
C PRO A 196 -11.07 1.62 -36.15
N LEU A 197 -11.24 0.54 -36.92
CA LEU A 197 -10.66 0.30 -38.24
C LEU A 197 -11.78 0.33 -39.29
N LEU A 198 -12.32 1.51 -39.58
CA LEU A 198 -13.37 1.69 -40.59
C LEU A 198 -12.77 1.88 -41.99
N GLN A 199 -13.65 1.92 -42.99
CA GLN A 199 -13.29 2.21 -44.39
C GLN A 199 -12.20 1.24 -44.89
N ASN A 200 -11.18 1.76 -45.58
CA ASN A 200 -10.09 0.99 -46.17
C ASN A 200 -9.31 0.17 -45.12
N PHE A 201 -9.27 0.62 -43.86
CA PHE A 201 -8.59 -0.12 -42.79
C PHE A 201 -9.33 -1.39 -42.39
N ASN A 202 -10.64 -1.48 -42.64
CA ASN A 202 -11.38 -2.72 -42.40
C ASN A 202 -10.92 -3.85 -43.34
N GLU A 203 -10.37 -3.52 -44.51
CA GLU A 203 -9.84 -4.48 -45.48
C GLU A 203 -8.64 -5.26 -44.93
N TRP A 204 -7.97 -4.75 -43.89
CA TRP A 204 -6.85 -5.43 -43.26
C TRP A 204 -7.27 -6.72 -42.55
N GLY A 205 -8.56 -6.88 -42.22
CA GLY A 205 -9.11 -8.10 -41.61
C GLY A 205 -8.59 -8.38 -40.20
N ILE A 206 -8.00 -7.37 -39.55
CA ILE A 206 -7.46 -7.48 -38.19
C ILE A 206 -8.36 -6.83 -37.13
N GLY A 207 -9.41 -6.09 -37.52
CA GLY A 207 -10.33 -5.54 -36.54
C GLY A 207 -11.17 -6.63 -35.87
N HIS A 208 -11.35 -6.54 -34.56
CA HIS A 208 -12.37 -7.29 -33.83
C HIS A 208 -13.45 -6.34 -33.29
N PRO A 209 -14.61 -6.83 -32.85
CA PRO A 209 -15.64 -5.98 -32.29
C PRO A 209 -15.12 -5.17 -31.09
N ILE A 210 -15.23 -3.84 -31.15
CA ILE A 210 -14.98 -2.90 -30.06
C ILE A 210 -16.24 -2.07 -29.79
N THR A 211 -16.39 -1.58 -28.56
CA THR A 211 -17.49 -0.67 -28.19
C THR A 211 -16.99 0.77 -28.28
N LEU A 212 -17.70 1.59 -29.07
CA LEU A 212 -17.42 3.01 -29.21
C LEU A 212 -18.12 3.81 -28.09
N PRO A 213 -17.68 5.06 -27.81
CA PRO A 213 -18.25 5.87 -26.72
C PRO A 213 -19.75 6.18 -26.84
N ASP A 214 -20.34 6.05 -28.03
CA ASP A 214 -21.78 6.19 -28.26
C ASP A 214 -22.57 4.89 -28.02
N GLY A 215 -21.89 3.81 -27.58
CA GLY A 215 -22.45 2.49 -27.33
C GLY A 215 -22.57 1.62 -28.58
N THR A 216 -22.19 2.11 -29.76
CA THR A 216 -22.20 1.32 -30.99
C THR A 216 -20.99 0.38 -31.05
N THR A 217 -21.07 -0.65 -31.91
CA THR A 217 -19.98 -1.60 -32.13
C THR A 217 -19.37 -1.39 -33.51
N ALA A 218 -18.04 -1.41 -33.59
CA ALA A 218 -17.28 -1.33 -34.83
C ALA A 218 -16.13 -2.34 -34.83
N PRO A 219 -15.61 -2.77 -35.99
CA PRO A 219 -14.31 -3.43 -36.04
C PRO A 219 -13.23 -2.43 -35.61
N GLY A 220 -12.33 -2.85 -34.74
CA GLY A 220 -11.24 -2.03 -34.23
C GLY A 220 -10.18 -2.86 -33.50
N LEU A 221 -9.24 -2.18 -32.89
CA LEU A 221 -8.16 -2.78 -32.10
C LEU A 221 -8.16 -2.20 -30.68
N VAL A 222 -7.63 -2.98 -29.74
CA VAL A 222 -7.43 -2.61 -28.34
C VAL A 222 -5.93 -2.60 -28.04
N MET A 223 -5.42 -1.48 -27.55
CA MET A 223 -4.03 -1.33 -27.13
C MET A 223 -3.92 -1.41 -25.60
N PRO A 224 -2.86 -2.03 -25.06
CA PRO A 224 -1.69 -2.54 -25.78
C PRO A 224 -1.88 -3.93 -26.47
N ASP A 225 -2.91 -4.68 -26.09
CA ASP A 225 -3.09 -6.11 -26.45
C ASP A 225 -2.96 -6.47 -27.95
N ASP A 226 -3.41 -5.62 -28.87
CA ASP A 226 -3.37 -5.86 -30.32
C ASP A 226 -2.13 -5.25 -31.03
N TRP A 227 -1.10 -4.80 -30.30
CA TRP A 227 0.06 -4.13 -30.90
C TRP A 227 0.75 -4.98 -31.97
N ALA A 228 1.12 -6.22 -31.63
CA ALA A 228 1.70 -7.16 -32.58
C ALA A 228 0.78 -7.44 -33.79
N ARG A 229 -0.54 -7.43 -33.57
CA ARG A 229 -1.52 -7.62 -34.63
C ARG A 229 -1.54 -6.45 -35.61
N LEU A 230 -1.46 -5.22 -35.11
CA LEU A 230 -1.34 -4.01 -35.94
C LEU A 230 -0.06 -4.03 -36.75
N ALA A 231 1.08 -4.32 -36.10
CA ALA A 231 2.39 -4.36 -36.75
C ALA A 231 2.43 -5.33 -37.93
N SER A 232 1.82 -6.52 -37.78
CA SER A 232 1.77 -7.56 -38.82
C SER A 232 1.15 -7.11 -40.15
N LYS A 233 0.40 -5.99 -40.15
CA LYS A 233 -0.23 -5.40 -41.34
C LYS A 233 0.34 -4.06 -41.73
N ALA A 234 0.67 -3.23 -40.75
CA ALA A 234 0.99 -1.83 -40.98
C ALA A 234 2.49 -1.54 -40.99
N ALA A 235 3.34 -2.41 -40.45
CA ALA A 235 4.77 -2.15 -40.35
C ALA A 235 5.44 -2.06 -41.73
N SER A 236 6.23 -1.00 -41.94
CA SER A 236 7.02 -0.75 -43.13
C SER A 236 8.34 -0.06 -42.76
N VAL A 237 9.39 -0.33 -43.54
CA VAL A 237 10.72 0.25 -43.35
C VAL A 237 11.37 0.61 -44.68
N ARG A 238 12.14 1.70 -44.69
CA ARG A 238 12.96 2.11 -45.83
C ARG A 238 14.38 1.52 -45.73
N GLY A 239 14.67 0.48 -46.52
CA GLY A 239 16.02 -0.06 -46.66
C GLY A 239 16.05 -1.56 -46.97
N PRO A 240 17.25 -2.15 -47.18
CA PRO A 240 17.41 -3.57 -47.48
C PRO A 240 17.35 -4.49 -46.23
N THR A 241 16.99 -3.97 -45.06
CA THR A 241 16.93 -4.74 -43.80
C THR A 241 15.71 -5.65 -43.71
N SER A 242 15.88 -6.74 -42.95
CA SER A 242 14.90 -7.79 -42.64
C SER A 242 13.60 -7.26 -42.00
N ASP A 243 12.56 -8.11 -42.04
CA ASP A 243 11.23 -8.01 -41.40
C ASP A 243 10.84 -6.63 -40.81
N PRO A 244 9.98 -5.84 -41.48
CA PRO A 244 9.50 -4.55 -40.97
C PRO A 244 8.86 -4.61 -39.59
N VAL A 245 8.29 -5.77 -39.21
CA VAL A 245 7.59 -5.98 -37.94
C VAL A 245 8.55 -5.85 -36.76
N SER A 246 9.82 -6.25 -36.90
CA SER A 246 10.81 -6.15 -35.82
C SER A 246 11.21 -4.71 -35.48
N PHE A 247 10.82 -3.72 -36.28
CA PHE A 247 11.06 -2.31 -35.95
C PHE A 247 10.02 -1.77 -34.96
N TRP A 248 8.90 -2.47 -34.77
CA TRP A 248 7.85 -2.07 -33.82
C TRP A 248 8.03 -2.71 -32.45
N ASP A 249 9.02 -3.60 -32.32
CA ASP A 249 9.56 -4.09 -31.07
C ASP A 249 10.52 -3.01 -30.58
N ILE A 250 10.10 -2.30 -29.54
CA ILE A 250 10.66 -1.00 -29.12
C ILE A 250 10.98 -0.97 -27.62
N HIS A 251 10.42 -1.86 -26.80
CA HIS A 251 10.71 -1.95 -25.36
C HIS A 251 10.22 -3.24 -24.71
N ASP A 252 10.81 -3.58 -23.57
CA ASP A 252 10.56 -4.80 -22.80
C ASP A 252 9.17 -4.85 -22.12
N ASP A 253 8.77 -6.06 -21.75
CA ASP A 253 7.67 -6.35 -20.86
C ASP A 253 8.15 -6.53 -19.40
N THR A 254 7.30 -7.06 -18.51
CA THR A 254 7.66 -7.30 -17.09
C THR A 254 7.85 -8.78 -16.77
N ALA A 255 7.83 -9.63 -17.80
CA ALA A 255 7.87 -11.06 -17.71
C ALA A 255 9.27 -11.56 -18.08
N ALA A 256 9.85 -12.39 -17.21
CA ALA A 256 11.14 -13.05 -17.45
C ALA A 256 11.11 -14.13 -18.56
N THR A 257 10.20 -14.01 -19.53
CA THR A 257 9.94 -14.99 -20.61
C THR A 257 10.74 -14.73 -21.89
N GLU A 258 11.64 -13.75 -21.84
CA GLU A 258 12.48 -13.28 -22.93
C GLU A 258 13.84 -14.02 -22.92
N GLY A 259 13.91 -15.15 -23.63
CA GLY A 259 15.10 -16.00 -23.63
C GLY A 259 16.25 -15.43 -24.48
N HIS A 260 17.35 -15.01 -23.87
CA HIS A 260 18.61 -14.88 -24.59
C HIS A 260 19.68 -15.88 -24.14
N ALA A 261 19.94 -16.86 -25.02
CA ALA A 261 21.25 -17.51 -25.10
C ALA A 261 21.42 -18.18 -26.47
N GLN A 262 21.86 -17.45 -27.50
CA GLN A 262 22.67 -18.10 -28.55
C GLN A 262 23.60 -17.23 -29.41
N GLU A 263 24.25 -16.19 -28.90
CA GLU A 263 25.62 -15.84 -29.31
C GLU A 263 26.41 -15.38 -28.07
N SER A 264 27.74 -15.36 -28.10
CA SER A 264 28.58 -14.71 -27.08
C SER A 264 28.85 -13.27 -27.57
N PRO A 265 27.96 -12.28 -27.32
CA PRO A 265 27.35 -11.77 -26.08
C PRO A 265 27.93 -12.09 -24.70
N ALA A 266 29.15 -12.63 -24.57
CA ALA A 266 29.66 -13.13 -23.29
C ALA A 266 29.93 -12.07 -22.20
N ALA A 267 29.41 -10.84 -22.30
CA ALA A 267 29.44 -9.85 -21.22
C ALA A 267 28.38 -8.73 -21.33
N ILE A 268 27.11 -8.99 -21.69
CA ILE A 268 26.13 -7.89 -21.85
C ILE A 268 26.06 -6.99 -20.59
N CYS A 269 26.13 -7.56 -19.38
CA CYS A 269 26.37 -6.76 -18.18
C CYS A 269 27.55 -7.24 -17.29
N THR A 270 28.32 -8.25 -17.73
CA THR A 270 29.71 -8.65 -17.30
C THR A 270 30.00 -10.09 -17.76
N PRO A 271 31.26 -10.57 -17.87
CA PRO A 271 31.45 -11.98 -18.15
C PRO A 271 30.94 -12.81 -16.97
N ARG A 272 29.81 -13.51 -17.22
CA ARG A 272 29.39 -14.80 -16.63
C ARG A 272 28.33 -14.76 -15.53
N VAL A 273 27.05 -14.92 -15.90
CA VAL A 273 26.17 -15.97 -15.34
C VAL A 273 25.31 -16.53 -16.48
N THR A 274 25.43 -17.83 -16.71
CA THR A 274 24.62 -18.58 -17.67
C THR A 274 23.24 -18.84 -17.09
N THR A 275 22.22 -18.58 -17.92
CA THR A 275 20.76 -18.81 -17.79
C THR A 275 19.96 -17.75 -17.03
N GLY A 276 19.30 -16.84 -17.76
CA GLY A 276 18.17 -16.04 -17.26
C GLY A 276 18.33 -14.51 -17.24
N ILE A 277 19.08 -13.89 -18.16
CA ILE A 277 19.14 -12.42 -18.26
C ILE A 277 18.04 -11.95 -19.23
N ASP A 278 17.33 -10.90 -18.83
CA ASP A 278 16.32 -10.21 -19.63
C ASP A 278 16.95 -9.45 -20.81
N ALA A 279 16.21 -9.23 -21.89
CA ALA A 279 16.76 -8.59 -23.09
C ALA A 279 17.10 -7.12 -22.84
N VAL A 280 16.32 -6.45 -22.00
CA VAL A 280 16.55 -5.08 -21.54
C VAL A 280 16.75 -5.08 -20.03
N ASP A 281 17.97 -4.77 -19.59
CA ASP A 281 18.33 -4.79 -18.17
C ASP A 281 19.42 -3.76 -17.90
N GLN A 282 19.36 -3.13 -16.74
CA GLN A 282 20.33 -2.14 -16.33
C GLN A 282 21.70 -2.77 -16.00
N CYS A 283 22.65 -2.59 -16.91
CA CYS A 283 24.00 -3.15 -16.80
C CYS A 283 25.01 -2.26 -16.05
N SER A 284 24.63 -1.02 -15.69
CA SER A 284 25.61 0.01 -15.28
C SER A 284 25.80 0.21 -13.78
N ASP A 285 25.08 -0.48 -12.90
CA ASP A 285 25.19 -0.20 -11.47
C ASP A 285 26.31 -1.00 -10.78
N THR A 286 27.25 -0.29 -10.16
CA THR A 286 28.36 -0.88 -9.37
C THR A 286 28.12 -0.74 -7.86
N GLY A 287 26.95 -0.24 -7.46
CA GLY A 287 26.57 0.00 -6.08
C GLY A 287 25.16 -0.50 -5.73
N SER A 288 24.77 -0.28 -4.48
CA SER A 288 23.43 -0.58 -3.96
C SER A 288 22.31 0.09 -4.76
N LEU A 289 21.06 -0.41 -4.71
CA LEU A 289 19.83 0.21 -5.24
C LEU A 289 19.69 1.75 -5.04
N ALA A 290 20.35 2.33 -4.02
CA ALA A 290 20.39 3.79 -3.81
C ALA A 290 21.17 4.58 -4.86
N LEU A 291 21.99 3.89 -5.66
CA LEU A 291 22.83 4.42 -6.73
C LEU A 291 22.39 3.90 -8.11
N ALA A 292 21.37 3.02 -8.15
CA ALA A 292 20.73 2.57 -9.37
C ALA A 292 20.12 3.80 -10.03
N ASN A 293 20.83 4.28 -11.05
CA ASN A 293 20.38 5.44 -11.78
C ASN A 293 19.31 4.97 -12.76
N GLU A 294 18.05 5.39 -12.58
CA GLU A 294 16.97 5.21 -13.57
C GLU A 294 17.33 5.82 -14.93
N ALA A 295 18.37 6.67 -14.97
CA ALA A 295 18.99 7.20 -16.17
C ALA A 295 20.30 6.45 -16.57
N GLY A 296 20.50 5.23 -16.06
CA GLY A 296 21.64 4.36 -16.30
C GLY A 296 21.54 3.58 -17.62
N GLY A 297 22.56 2.76 -17.89
CA GLY A 297 22.65 2.09 -19.18
C GLY A 297 21.98 0.72 -19.22
N PHE A 298 21.04 0.56 -20.16
CA PHE A 298 20.29 -0.68 -20.39
C PHE A 298 20.91 -1.51 -21.52
N SER A 299 20.83 -2.84 -21.40
CA SER A 299 21.09 -3.76 -22.51
C SER A 299 20.06 -3.59 -23.61
N ALA A 300 20.47 -3.89 -24.84
CA ALA A 300 19.59 -4.02 -25.98
C ALA A 300 20.16 -5.04 -26.97
N ILE A 301 19.29 -5.63 -27.79
CA ILE A 301 19.71 -6.51 -28.89
C ILE A 301 20.57 -5.77 -29.92
N TRP A 302 20.35 -4.46 -30.06
CA TRP A 302 21.01 -3.66 -31.09
C TRP A 302 22.21 -2.88 -30.54
N ALA A 303 23.30 -2.86 -31.32
CA ALA A 303 24.52 -2.17 -30.91
C ALA A 303 24.43 -0.66 -31.14
N PHE A 304 24.49 0.12 -30.05
CA PHE A 304 24.66 1.57 -30.09
C PHE A 304 26.13 1.97 -30.27
N ALA A 305 26.35 3.16 -30.86
CA ALA A 305 27.69 3.67 -31.19
C ALA A 305 28.63 3.83 -29.96
N SER A 306 28.08 3.77 -28.74
CA SER A 306 28.80 3.91 -27.46
C SER A 306 29.33 2.60 -26.84
N GLY A 307 29.28 1.46 -27.54
CA GLY A 307 30.02 0.24 -27.19
C GLY A 307 29.20 -0.88 -26.55
N ASN A 308 29.60 -2.12 -26.86
CA ASN A 308 29.13 -3.40 -26.30
C ASN A 308 27.61 -3.70 -26.27
N GLY A 309 26.76 -2.94 -26.99
CA GLY A 309 25.32 -3.19 -27.00
C GLY A 309 24.55 -2.53 -25.85
N LEU A 310 25.17 -1.56 -25.17
CA LEU A 310 24.53 -0.79 -24.11
C LEU A 310 24.10 0.58 -24.60
N SER A 311 22.86 0.98 -24.30
CA SER A 311 22.50 2.39 -24.31
C SER A 311 23.09 3.04 -23.07
N PHE A 312 23.98 4.03 -23.20
CA PHE A 312 24.50 4.80 -22.06
C PHE A 312 23.80 6.16 -21.91
N THR A 313 22.75 6.37 -22.69
CA THR A 313 21.94 7.58 -22.66
C THR A 313 20.72 7.33 -21.79
N PRO A 314 20.36 8.28 -20.90
CA PRO A 314 19.15 8.18 -20.09
C PRO A 314 17.91 7.88 -20.94
N THR A 315 17.16 6.86 -20.53
CA THR A 315 15.95 6.40 -21.23
C THR A 315 14.75 7.22 -20.77
N TYR A 316 13.96 7.73 -21.71
CA TYR A 316 12.84 8.62 -21.40
C TYR A 316 11.64 8.38 -22.31
N GLY A 317 10.49 8.11 -21.70
CA GLY A 317 9.21 7.97 -22.37
C GLY A 317 9.09 6.71 -23.22
N PRO A 318 7.87 6.41 -23.69
CA PRO A 318 7.61 5.16 -24.39
C PRO A 318 8.32 5.11 -25.75
N PHE A 319 8.40 6.23 -26.49
CA PHE A 319 9.09 6.30 -27.79
C PHE A 319 9.30 7.73 -28.33
N ASP A 320 10.52 8.07 -28.80
CA ASP A 320 10.81 9.23 -29.65
C ASP A 320 11.86 8.85 -30.73
N PRO A 321 11.45 8.70 -32.00
CA PRO A 321 12.35 8.22 -33.04
C PRO A 321 13.47 9.20 -33.39
N THR A 322 13.40 10.47 -32.96
CA THR A 322 14.52 11.42 -33.12
C THR A 322 15.64 11.15 -32.12
N ARG A 323 15.38 10.37 -31.06
CA ARG A 323 16.26 10.01 -29.96
C ARG A 323 16.33 8.48 -29.80
N SER A 324 16.62 7.77 -30.88
CA SER A 324 16.69 6.30 -30.89
C SER A 324 17.62 5.69 -29.83
N GLY A 325 18.69 6.39 -29.45
CA GLY A 325 19.57 5.99 -28.34
C GLY A 325 18.88 5.94 -26.97
N ASN A 326 17.80 6.69 -26.78
CA ASN A 326 17.12 6.83 -25.49
C ASN A 326 15.80 6.04 -25.42
N THR A 327 15.18 5.72 -26.55
CA THR A 327 13.78 5.26 -26.57
C THR A 327 13.54 4.02 -27.44
N TYR A 328 14.58 3.41 -28.01
CA TYR A 328 14.44 2.21 -28.84
C TYR A 328 15.23 1.06 -28.21
N LEU A 329 14.56 0.24 -27.40
CA LEU A 329 15.16 -0.77 -26.53
C LEU A 329 14.49 -2.13 -26.78
N SER A 330 14.65 -2.62 -28.00
CA SER A 330 14.05 -3.87 -28.46
C SER A 330 14.54 -5.09 -27.68
N ASP A 331 13.59 -5.94 -27.27
CA ASP A 331 13.77 -7.20 -26.53
C ASP A 331 13.78 -8.45 -27.46
N GLY A 332 13.43 -8.26 -28.72
CA GLY A 332 13.41 -9.30 -29.75
C GLY A 332 12.07 -10.03 -29.87
N LYS A 333 11.06 -9.67 -29.07
CA LYS A 333 9.73 -10.24 -29.05
C LYS A 333 8.66 -9.16 -29.14
N LEU A 334 8.15 -8.97 -30.36
CA LEU A 334 7.00 -8.10 -30.56
C LEU A 334 5.72 -8.60 -29.86
N ASP A 335 5.26 -7.90 -28.83
CA ASP A 335 3.99 -8.18 -28.16
C ASP A 335 3.26 -6.93 -27.61
N ALA A 336 2.41 -7.08 -26.58
CA ALA A 336 1.70 -5.95 -25.99
C ALA A 336 2.62 -5.06 -25.16
N GLY A 337 3.67 -5.64 -24.59
CA GLY A 337 4.73 -4.98 -23.84
C GLY A 337 5.38 -3.86 -24.61
N ASP A 338 5.45 -3.94 -25.95
CA ASP A 338 6.05 -2.95 -26.88
C ASP A 338 5.15 -1.79 -27.32
N ALA A 339 3.87 -1.79 -26.94
CA ALA A 339 2.99 -0.72 -27.38
C ALA A 339 3.41 0.59 -26.67
N PRO A 340 3.72 1.69 -27.38
CA PRO A 340 4.12 2.93 -26.74
C PRO A 340 2.88 3.66 -26.18
N MET A 341 2.31 3.14 -25.09
CA MET A 341 1.06 3.67 -24.55
C MET A 341 1.25 5.13 -24.11
N PRO A 342 0.38 6.05 -24.55
CA PRO A 342 0.41 7.42 -24.06
C PRO A 342 -0.15 7.48 -22.64
N SER A 343 0.31 8.45 -21.86
CA SER A 343 0.02 8.52 -20.44
C SER A 343 -1.37 9.08 -20.16
N ALA A 344 -2.26 8.22 -19.65
CA ALA A 344 -3.58 8.64 -19.19
C ALA A 344 -3.48 9.25 -17.80
N ARG A 345 -4.31 10.26 -17.50
CA ARG A 345 -4.46 10.76 -16.13
C ARG A 345 -5.36 9.79 -15.35
N ILE A 346 -4.86 9.26 -14.24
CA ILE A 346 -5.60 8.36 -13.35
C ILE A 346 -5.84 9.03 -11.99
N ASP A 347 -7.11 9.28 -11.66
CA ASP A 347 -7.52 9.84 -10.39
C ASP A 347 -7.90 8.71 -9.40
N PHE A 348 -7.04 8.41 -8.43
CA PHE A 348 -7.38 7.51 -7.33
C PHE A 348 -8.16 8.27 -6.26
N THR A 349 -9.27 7.69 -5.78
CA THR A 349 -10.16 8.35 -4.81
C THR A 349 -10.67 7.39 -3.76
N ILE A 350 -10.47 7.73 -2.49
CA ILE A 350 -11.15 7.12 -1.34
C ILE A 350 -12.54 7.77 -1.22
N ALA A 351 -13.61 6.99 -1.23
CA ALA A 351 -14.96 7.50 -1.01
C ALA A 351 -15.05 8.20 0.37
N PRO A 352 -15.60 9.43 0.45
CA PRO A 352 -15.69 10.16 1.70
C PRO A 352 -16.64 9.48 2.69
N ASN A 353 -16.44 9.76 3.97
CA ASN A 353 -17.43 9.45 5.00
C ASN A 353 -18.71 10.26 4.74
N SER A 354 -19.87 9.62 4.86
CA SER A 354 -21.19 10.24 4.65
C SER A 354 -21.60 11.21 5.77
N GLY A 355 -20.94 11.16 6.92
CA GLY A 355 -21.31 11.91 8.13
C GLY A 355 -22.43 11.25 8.95
N ALA A 356 -22.96 10.10 8.52
CA ALA A 356 -23.91 9.34 9.32
C ALA A 356 -23.24 8.82 10.61
N SER A 357 -24.01 8.76 11.71
CA SER A 357 -23.48 8.45 13.05
C SER A 357 -22.93 7.03 13.22
N THR A 358 -23.14 6.15 12.25
CA THR A 358 -22.64 4.76 12.24
C THR A 358 -21.63 4.53 11.12
N ASP A 359 -21.32 5.56 10.34
CA ASP A 359 -20.47 5.41 9.16
C ASP A 359 -18.99 5.47 9.55
N ILE A 360 -18.27 4.38 9.34
CA ILE A 360 -16.83 4.26 9.62
C ILE A 360 -16.00 4.28 8.32
N SER A 361 -16.60 4.65 7.19
CA SER A 361 -15.95 4.69 5.89
C SER A 361 -15.07 5.93 5.70
N GLY A 362 -14.23 5.91 4.67
CA GLY A 362 -13.41 7.05 4.26
C GLY A 362 -12.11 7.21 5.04
N VAL A 363 -11.59 6.10 5.58
CA VAL A 363 -10.31 6.08 6.30
C VAL A 363 -9.12 5.89 5.36
N GLY A 364 -7.93 6.20 5.86
CA GLY A 364 -6.68 6.07 5.12
C GLY A 364 -6.31 7.26 4.25
N THR A 365 -5.14 7.15 3.62
CA THR A 365 -4.51 8.16 2.78
C THR A 365 -3.74 7.50 1.65
N PHE A 366 -3.59 8.20 0.53
CA PHE A 366 -2.69 7.82 -0.54
C PHE A 366 -1.26 8.31 -0.28
N THR A 367 -0.30 7.57 -0.80
CA THR A 367 1.12 7.91 -0.83
C THR A 367 1.69 7.61 -2.21
N LYS A 368 2.78 8.30 -2.57
CA LYS A 368 3.47 8.07 -3.84
C LYS A 368 4.02 6.65 -3.89
N ILE A 369 4.08 6.07 -5.07
CA ILE A 369 4.81 4.85 -5.38
C ILE A 369 5.77 5.19 -6.50
N ASP A 370 6.98 4.68 -6.41
CA ASP A 370 8.03 4.95 -7.38
C ASP A 370 8.31 3.67 -8.15
N LYS A 371 8.21 3.73 -9.49
CA LYS A 371 8.41 2.58 -10.38
C LYS A 371 9.81 1.97 -10.21
N GLY A 372 10.83 2.81 -10.03
CA GLY A 372 12.21 2.35 -9.81
C GLY A 372 12.44 1.69 -8.44
N LEU A 373 11.53 1.89 -7.49
CA LEU A 373 11.59 1.36 -6.11
C LEU A 373 10.54 0.27 -5.84
N CYS A 374 10.04 -0.41 -6.87
CA CYS A 374 9.15 -1.55 -6.76
C CYS A 374 9.92 -2.89 -6.81
N PRO A 375 10.48 -3.40 -5.69
CA PRO A 375 11.16 -4.69 -5.69
C PRO A 375 10.17 -5.82 -5.98
N GLY A 376 10.43 -6.59 -7.05
CA GLY A 376 9.68 -7.78 -7.43
C GLY A 376 8.91 -7.74 -8.77
N GLN A 377 9.23 -6.78 -9.65
CA GLN A 377 9.35 -7.12 -11.09
C GLN A 377 10.60 -8.00 -11.35
N SER A 378 11.44 -8.18 -10.33
CA SER A 378 12.46 -9.23 -10.22
C SER A 378 11.82 -10.55 -9.78
N VAL A 379 11.59 -11.47 -10.72
CA VAL A 379 11.52 -12.92 -10.41
C VAL A 379 12.82 -13.59 -10.85
N LEU A 380 13.96 -13.03 -10.45
CA LEU A 380 15.19 -13.82 -10.38
C LEU A 380 15.21 -14.51 -9.02
N ASN A 381 14.55 -15.67 -8.96
CA ASN A 381 14.98 -16.72 -8.06
C ASN A 381 16.40 -17.08 -8.48
N ASP A 382 17.41 -16.51 -7.83
CA ASP A 382 18.65 -17.26 -7.72
C ASP A 382 18.31 -18.60 -7.03
N GLY A 383 18.87 -19.69 -7.53
CA GLY A 383 18.59 -21.03 -7.01
C GLY A 383 19.13 -21.27 -5.60
N SER A 384 19.52 -20.23 -4.86
CA SER A 384 20.17 -20.30 -3.55
C SER A 384 19.34 -19.74 -2.39
N GLY A 385 18.03 -19.57 -2.56
CA GLY A 385 17.14 -19.31 -1.43
C GLY A 385 17.36 -17.92 -0.83
N GLU A 386 17.46 -16.91 -1.69
CA GLU A 386 17.35 -15.53 -1.29
C GLU A 386 16.06 -15.30 -0.48
N PRO A 387 16.14 -14.74 0.75
CA PRO A 387 14.95 -14.29 1.43
C PRO A 387 14.39 -13.15 0.61
N ALA A 388 13.18 -13.34 0.09
CA ALA A 388 12.48 -12.32 -0.67
C ALA A 388 12.60 -10.97 0.04
N ALA A 389 13.00 -9.94 -0.72
CA ALA A 389 12.90 -8.56 -0.24
C ALA A 389 11.49 -8.35 0.32
N PRO A 390 11.30 -7.63 1.45
CA PRO A 390 9.97 -7.42 2.01
C PRO A 390 9.11 -6.78 0.93
N PHE A 391 8.17 -7.60 0.52
CA PHE A 391 7.31 -7.45 -0.63
C PHE A 391 6.54 -6.13 -0.58
N GLY A 392 6.55 -5.40 -1.70
CA GLY A 392 5.81 -4.16 -1.91
C GLY A 392 6.70 -3.05 -2.45
N CYS A 393 6.15 -2.23 -3.35
CA CYS A 393 6.78 -0.97 -3.69
C CYS A 393 6.93 -0.11 -2.44
N THR A 394 8.15 0.30 -2.13
CA THR A 394 8.39 1.07 -0.90
C THR A 394 8.68 2.52 -1.22
N ASN A 395 8.28 3.40 -0.32
CA ASN A 395 8.71 4.80 -0.28
C ASN A 395 10.08 4.94 0.40
N THR A 396 10.67 3.81 0.83
CA THR A 396 11.87 3.72 1.64
C THR A 396 12.78 2.62 1.11
N LEU A 397 13.90 3.07 0.57
CA LEU A 397 15.08 2.33 0.12
C LEU A 397 15.29 0.99 0.85
N TYR A 398 15.05 -0.14 0.17
CA TYR A 398 15.43 -1.46 0.67
C TYR A 398 16.76 -1.89 0.07
N VAL A 399 17.86 -1.35 0.58
CA VAL A 399 19.21 -1.81 0.24
C VAL A 399 19.60 -2.92 1.20
N ARG A 400 19.80 -4.15 0.68
CA ARG A 400 20.52 -5.15 1.46
C ARG A 400 21.99 -4.73 1.55
N THR A 401 22.50 -4.59 2.76
CA THR A 401 23.94 -4.42 2.99
C THR A 401 24.67 -5.68 2.51
N GLY A 402 25.40 -5.59 1.41
CA GLY A 402 26.15 -6.71 0.82
C GLY A 402 25.62 -7.30 -0.49
N ALA A 403 24.64 -6.67 -1.17
CA ALA A 403 24.30 -7.02 -2.55
C ALA A 403 25.48 -6.70 -3.49
N THR A 404 25.91 -7.66 -4.32
CA THR A 404 27.13 -7.57 -5.14
C THR A 404 26.89 -7.62 -6.65
N THR A 405 25.65 -7.48 -7.13
CA THR A 405 25.32 -7.65 -8.56
C THR A 405 24.65 -6.39 -9.13
N PRO A 406 25.02 -5.94 -10.35
CA PRO A 406 24.18 -5.12 -11.24
C PRO A 406 22.84 -5.84 -11.52
N HIS A 407 21.92 -5.27 -12.32
CA HIS A 407 20.65 -5.88 -12.77
C HIS A 407 19.43 -5.77 -11.82
N HIS A 408 18.99 -4.55 -11.50
CA HIS A 408 17.82 -4.36 -10.63
C HIS A 408 16.58 -3.78 -11.35
N LEU A 409 16.73 -3.35 -12.60
CA LEU A 409 15.72 -2.66 -13.42
C LEU A 409 15.61 -3.35 -14.78
N TYR A 410 14.41 -3.77 -15.17
CA TYR A 410 14.16 -4.63 -16.34
C TYR A 410 13.33 -3.92 -17.42
N ALA A 411 12.20 -3.31 -17.07
CA ALA A 411 11.56 -2.36 -17.98
C ALA A 411 12.42 -1.08 -18.07
N PRO A 412 12.74 -0.52 -19.26
CA PRO A 412 13.70 0.57 -19.34
C PRO A 412 13.13 1.96 -19.04
N PHE A 413 11.81 2.12 -19.01
CA PHE A 413 11.18 3.43 -18.87
C PHE A 413 10.59 3.61 -17.48
N TYR A 414 11.29 4.41 -16.68
CA TYR A 414 10.86 4.82 -15.34
C TYR A 414 10.33 6.25 -15.31
N ARG A 415 10.54 6.98 -16.40
CA ARG A 415 10.29 8.42 -16.51
C ARG A 415 9.97 8.79 -17.94
N GLU A 416 9.26 9.89 -18.13
CA GLU A 416 8.94 10.43 -19.44
C GLU A 416 8.80 11.95 -19.42
N TYR A 417 8.72 12.56 -20.60
CA TYR A 417 8.33 13.96 -20.71
C TYR A 417 6.82 14.06 -20.96
N LEU A 418 6.14 14.90 -20.19
CA LEU A 418 4.73 15.23 -20.34
C LEU A 418 4.56 16.74 -20.61
N PRO A 419 4.23 17.15 -21.85
CA PRO A 419 4.18 16.31 -23.07
C PRO A 419 5.58 15.89 -23.56
N ALA A 420 5.64 14.82 -24.38
CA ALA A 420 6.90 14.24 -24.87
C ALA A 420 7.80 15.24 -25.61
N THR A 421 7.16 16.22 -26.26
CA THR A 421 7.82 17.32 -26.99
C THR A 421 8.54 18.35 -26.11
N LEU A 422 8.43 18.29 -24.77
CA LEU A 422 9.23 19.11 -23.85
C LEU A 422 10.64 18.55 -23.59
N ALA A 423 10.94 17.36 -24.10
CA ALA A 423 12.23 16.76 -23.89
C ALA A 423 13.39 17.68 -24.34
N PRO A 424 14.47 17.77 -23.55
CA PRO A 424 15.64 18.59 -23.84
C PRO A 424 16.47 17.93 -24.93
N ALA A 425 16.07 18.16 -26.16
CA ALA A 425 16.92 18.11 -27.33
C ALA A 425 16.46 19.23 -28.26
N ASP A 426 17.41 20.03 -28.72
CA ASP A 426 17.50 20.50 -30.10
C ASP A 426 16.20 20.32 -30.94
N PRO A 427 15.51 21.41 -31.32
CA PRO A 427 14.10 21.76 -31.03
C PRO A 427 12.95 20.81 -31.46
N PHE A 428 13.22 19.57 -31.85
CA PHE A 428 12.26 18.66 -32.46
C PHE A 428 12.26 17.27 -31.85
N SER A 429 11.76 17.16 -30.63
CA SER A 429 11.20 15.90 -30.13
C SER A 429 9.85 15.59 -30.79
N SER A 430 9.57 14.31 -31.01
CA SER A 430 8.28 13.84 -31.54
C SER A 430 7.42 13.24 -30.45
N GLY A 431 6.15 12.97 -30.76
CA GLY A 431 5.20 12.31 -29.86
C GLY A 431 4.12 13.25 -29.36
N ILE A 432 3.58 12.98 -28.18
CA ILE A 432 2.52 13.80 -27.58
C ILE A 432 3.00 15.24 -27.43
N ASP A 433 2.15 16.18 -27.87
CA ASP A 433 2.38 17.61 -27.88
C ASP A 433 1.28 18.32 -27.10
N GLY A 434 1.59 19.52 -26.60
CA GLY A 434 0.65 20.33 -25.83
C GLY A 434 1.32 21.29 -24.87
N GLY A 435 0.52 21.82 -23.95
CA GLY A 435 0.96 22.67 -22.86
C GLY A 435 0.40 22.21 -21.51
N PHE A 436 0.99 22.73 -20.44
CA PHE A 436 0.44 22.56 -19.10
C PHE A 436 -0.86 23.34 -18.93
N ALA A 437 -1.75 22.80 -18.10
CA ALA A 437 -2.97 23.44 -17.68
C ALA A 437 -2.69 24.83 -17.10
N ASN A 438 -3.50 25.81 -17.50
CA ASN A 438 -3.45 27.18 -17.02
C ASN A 438 -4.88 27.69 -16.77
N ASN A 439 -5.29 28.83 -17.34
CA ASN A 439 -6.69 29.23 -17.41
C ASN A 439 -7.54 28.29 -18.30
N PHE A 440 -6.92 27.30 -18.97
CA PHE A 440 -7.52 26.25 -19.78
C PHE A 440 -6.97 24.87 -19.41
N ASN A 441 -7.65 23.82 -19.87
CA ASN A 441 -7.22 22.43 -19.68
C ASN A 441 -5.88 22.15 -20.38
N GLY A 442 -5.10 21.26 -19.79
CA GLY A 442 -3.81 20.78 -20.30
C GLY A 442 -3.23 19.74 -19.34
N PHE A 443 -1.98 19.33 -19.57
CA PHE A 443 -1.30 18.44 -18.63
C PHE A 443 -1.24 19.09 -17.24
N LEU A 444 -1.42 18.31 -16.17
CA LEU A 444 -1.38 18.84 -14.82
C LEU A 444 -0.04 19.53 -14.58
N ASN A 445 -0.12 20.78 -14.13
CA ASN A 445 1.08 21.54 -13.83
C ASN A 445 1.75 20.88 -12.62
N LEU A 446 2.92 20.27 -12.86
CA LEU A 446 3.61 19.50 -11.83
C LEU A 446 4.05 20.37 -10.64
N THR A 447 4.03 21.71 -10.75
CA THR A 447 4.53 22.71 -9.75
C THR A 447 3.82 22.77 -8.38
N GLY A 448 2.81 21.92 -8.12
CA GLY A 448 2.09 21.88 -6.84
C GLY A 448 2.59 20.84 -5.82
N ASN A 449 3.44 19.90 -6.21
CA ASN A 449 4.00 18.88 -5.32
C ASN A 449 5.51 19.09 -5.16
N ALA A 450 6.10 18.68 -4.04
CA ALA A 450 7.55 18.82 -3.75
C ALA A 450 8.48 18.05 -4.73
N LEU A 451 7.91 17.47 -5.80
CA LEU A 451 8.54 16.64 -6.82
C LEU A 451 8.31 17.20 -8.25
N ALA A 452 7.87 18.45 -8.35
CA ALA A 452 7.64 19.14 -9.61
C ALA A 452 8.93 19.38 -10.41
N ASN A 453 9.10 18.72 -11.55
CA ASN A 453 10.09 19.17 -12.52
C ASN A 453 9.45 20.11 -13.56
N PRO A 454 9.74 21.43 -13.55
CA PRO A 454 9.22 22.36 -14.55
C PRO A 454 9.71 22.07 -15.98
N THR A 455 10.62 21.11 -16.16
CA THR A 455 11.03 20.62 -17.48
C THR A 455 9.99 19.69 -18.12
N GLY A 456 8.91 19.35 -17.42
CA GLY A 456 7.93 18.36 -17.86
C GLY A 456 8.38 16.92 -17.72
N LEU A 457 9.51 16.66 -17.08
CA LEU A 457 9.95 15.30 -16.75
C LEU A 457 9.08 14.77 -15.60
N TYR A 458 8.39 13.67 -15.83
CA TYR A 458 7.53 12.98 -14.89
C TYR A 458 8.13 11.62 -14.55
N ASP A 459 8.13 11.30 -13.26
CA ASP A 459 8.60 10.01 -12.74
C ASP A 459 7.36 9.14 -12.61
N TYR A 460 7.36 7.96 -13.24
CA TYR A 460 6.15 7.16 -13.33
C TYR A 460 5.61 6.82 -11.94
N TRP A 461 4.29 6.95 -11.82
CA TRP A 461 3.50 6.70 -10.61
C TRP A 461 3.68 7.70 -9.46
N ASP A 462 4.47 8.76 -9.66
CA ASP A 462 4.48 9.88 -8.72
C ASP A 462 3.12 10.60 -8.70
N ILE A 463 2.77 11.16 -7.55
CA ILE A 463 1.55 11.96 -7.40
C ILE A 463 1.75 13.29 -8.14
N ALA A 464 1.11 13.43 -9.30
CA ALA A 464 1.12 14.64 -10.10
C ALA A 464 0.34 15.78 -9.41
N GLU A 465 -0.79 15.45 -8.77
CA GLU A 465 -1.61 16.43 -8.04
C GLU A 465 -2.38 15.78 -6.88
N VAL A 466 -2.49 16.50 -5.76
CA VAL A 466 -3.41 16.14 -4.67
C VAL A 466 -4.73 16.86 -4.87
N LEU A 467 -5.75 16.12 -5.31
CA LEU A 467 -7.08 16.66 -5.63
C LEU A 467 -7.94 16.90 -4.39
N ARG A 468 -7.70 16.12 -3.33
CA ARG A 468 -8.41 16.25 -2.05
C ARG A 468 -7.57 15.73 -0.90
N THR A 469 -7.62 16.42 0.23
CA THR A 469 -6.98 16.00 1.48
C THR A 469 -8.03 15.78 2.58
N ALA A 470 -7.73 14.89 3.53
CA ALA A 470 -8.46 14.84 4.78
C ALA A 470 -7.82 15.78 5.80
N THR A 471 -8.66 16.54 6.50
CA THR A 471 -8.25 17.34 7.67
C THR A 471 -8.68 16.61 8.93
N ALA A 472 -7.73 16.26 9.79
CA ALA A 472 -8.05 15.62 11.06
C ALA A 472 -8.78 16.60 11.98
N ALA A 473 -9.79 16.08 12.66
CA ALA A 473 -10.46 16.73 13.77
C ALA A 473 -10.37 15.83 15.01
N ALA A 474 -10.32 16.43 16.19
CA ALA A 474 -10.41 15.67 17.43
C ALA A 474 -11.77 14.96 17.51
N THR A 475 -11.74 13.69 17.94
CA THR A 475 -12.95 12.97 18.35
C THR A 475 -13.23 13.20 19.83
N ASN A 476 -14.30 12.60 20.36
CA ASN A 476 -14.57 12.62 21.79
C ASN A 476 -13.83 11.50 22.53
N CYS A 477 -13.10 10.65 21.81
CA CYS A 477 -12.43 9.48 22.33
C CYS A 477 -11.09 9.84 22.96
N LEU A 478 -11.01 9.89 24.29
CA LEU A 478 -9.81 10.24 25.04
C LEU A 478 -8.75 9.15 24.84
N PHE A 479 -7.58 9.55 24.34
CA PHE A 479 -6.42 8.68 24.22
C PHE A 479 -5.60 8.71 25.50
N ARG A 480 -5.23 9.91 25.97
CA ARG A 480 -4.47 10.07 27.21
C ARG A 480 -4.57 11.47 27.80
N THR A 481 -4.09 11.63 29.03
CA THR A 481 -3.92 12.97 29.64
C THR A 481 -2.42 13.27 29.80
N VAL A 482 -1.93 14.32 29.12
CA VAL A 482 -0.52 14.75 29.22
C VAL A 482 -0.45 16.06 29.98
N ALA A 483 0.23 16.08 31.12
CA ALA A 483 0.35 17.28 31.98
C ALA A 483 -1.00 17.93 32.35
N GLY A 484 -2.04 17.12 32.53
CA GLY A 484 -3.41 17.58 32.83
C GLY A 484 -4.23 18.02 31.62
N VAL A 485 -3.68 17.94 30.40
CA VAL A 485 -4.36 18.26 29.15
C VAL A 485 -4.86 16.96 28.49
N PRO A 486 -6.17 16.82 28.22
CA PRO A 486 -6.70 15.66 27.51
C PRO A 486 -6.27 15.68 26.04
N VAL A 487 -5.77 14.55 25.56
CA VAL A 487 -5.42 14.29 24.16
C VAL A 487 -6.42 13.28 23.63
N PHE A 488 -7.20 13.69 22.64
CA PHE A 488 -8.21 12.85 22.01
C PHE A 488 -7.67 12.20 20.73
N LEU A 489 -8.15 10.99 20.43
CA LEU A 489 -7.95 10.38 19.12
C LEU A 489 -8.61 11.26 18.05
N THR A 490 -8.09 11.21 16.83
CA THR A 490 -8.57 12.06 15.72
C THR A 490 -9.35 11.25 14.70
N THR A 491 -10.21 11.93 13.94
CA THR A 491 -10.70 11.44 12.65
C THR A 491 -9.53 11.24 11.69
N PRO A 492 -9.72 10.55 10.54
CA PRO A 492 -8.68 10.49 9.52
C PRO A 492 -8.15 11.89 9.14
N GLY A 493 -6.82 12.03 9.01
CA GLY A 493 -6.11 13.24 8.57
C GLY A 493 -4.79 13.41 9.34
N THR A 494 -3.63 13.69 8.75
CA THR A 494 -3.29 14.56 7.62
C THR A 494 -2.77 13.77 6.41
N GLY A 495 -3.48 13.79 5.27
CA GLY A 495 -2.95 13.17 4.05
C GLY A 495 -3.89 13.22 2.83
N PRO A 496 -3.36 12.93 1.62
CA PRO A 496 -4.14 12.86 0.38
C PRO A 496 -5.24 11.78 0.41
N GLN A 497 -6.47 12.13 0.04
CA GLN A 497 -7.59 11.18 -0.13
C GLN A 497 -8.08 11.07 -1.58
N SER A 498 -7.64 11.99 -2.43
CA SER A 498 -7.78 11.87 -3.88
C SER A 498 -6.50 12.43 -4.51
N VAL A 499 -5.91 11.65 -5.41
CA VAL A 499 -4.64 11.97 -6.07
C VAL A 499 -4.74 11.67 -7.56
N ALA A 500 -4.08 12.47 -8.37
CA ALA A 500 -3.86 12.21 -9.77
C ALA A 500 -2.44 11.67 -9.99
N THR A 501 -2.32 10.60 -10.76
CA THR A 501 -1.07 10.08 -11.31
C THR A 501 -1.21 9.96 -12.82
N TYR A 502 -0.11 9.74 -13.53
CA TYR A 502 -0.15 9.35 -14.93
C TYR A 502 0.16 7.86 -15.07
N SER A 503 -0.49 7.20 -16.03
CA SER A 503 -0.12 5.84 -16.41
C SER A 503 1.23 5.84 -17.11
N ASP A 504 1.92 4.71 -17.07
CA ASP A 504 3.19 4.49 -17.74
C ASP A 504 3.05 3.95 -19.16
N GLU A 505 4.17 3.51 -19.76
CA GLU A 505 4.26 2.99 -21.13
C GLU A 505 3.45 1.72 -21.37
N HIS A 506 3.01 1.02 -20.31
CA HIS A 506 2.17 -0.17 -20.41
C HIS A 506 0.69 0.14 -20.16
N GLY A 507 0.35 1.41 -19.90
CA GLY A 507 -0.99 1.81 -19.49
C GLY A 507 -1.27 1.49 -18.01
N GLU A 508 -0.23 1.41 -17.18
CA GLU A 508 -0.33 1.09 -15.77
C GLU A 508 -0.10 2.32 -14.89
N ALA A 509 -0.93 2.52 -13.85
CA ALA A 509 -0.69 3.52 -12.82
C ALA A 509 -0.80 2.90 -11.42
N ARG A 510 0.14 3.23 -10.52
CA ARG A 510 0.13 2.76 -9.13
C ARG A 510 0.04 3.88 -8.11
N THR A 511 -0.57 3.57 -6.97
CA THR A 511 -0.51 4.39 -5.75
C THR A 511 -0.52 3.53 -4.49
N GLY A 512 0.04 4.04 -3.40
CA GLY A 512 0.08 3.35 -2.12
C GLY A 512 -1.09 3.77 -1.24
N PHE A 513 -1.72 2.82 -0.56
CA PHE A 513 -2.74 3.07 0.46
C PHE A 513 -2.17 2.81 1.86
N LEU A 514 -2.27 3.83 2.72
CA LEU A 514 -1.92 3.72 4.14
C LEU A 514 -3.19 3.88 4.99
N PRO A 515 -3.52 2.93 5.87
CA PRO A 515 -4.70 3.03 6.75
C PRO A 515 -4.64 4.21 7.72
N GLY A 516 -3.44 4.63 8.12
CA GLY A 516 -3.22 5.69 9.10
C GLY A 516 -3.66 5.31 10.52
N THR A 517 -3.74 6.30 11.40
CA THR A 517 -4.06 6.13 12.83
C THR A 517 -5.34 6.82 13.27
N GLY A 518 -5.93 7.67 12.41
CA GLY A 518 -7.17 8.38 12.70
C GLY A 518 -8.40 7.64 12.15
N PHE A 519 -9.48 7.58 12.94
CA PHE A 519 -10.71 6.85 12.63
C PHE A 519 -11.94 7.59 13.15
N PHE A 520 -13.13 7.22 12.69
CA PHE A 520 -14.40 7.80 13.14
C PHE A 520 -14.85 7.23 14.49
N TYR A 521 -14.02 7.36 15.52
CA TYR A 521 -14.23 6.74 16.84
C TYR A 521 -15.57 7.06 17.51
N ASN A 522 -16.10 8.27 17.26
CA ASN A 522 -17.40 8.69 17.77
C ASN A 522 -18.55 7.80 17.27
N ASN A 523 -18.36 7.10 16.15
CA ASN A 523 -19.41 6.35 15.47
C ASN A 523 -19.59 4.92 16.02
N PHE A 524 -18.76 4.53 17.00
CA PHE A 524 -18.90 3.24 17.70
C PHE A 524 -19.83 3.31 18.93
N GLY A 525 -20.11 4.49 19.48
CA GLY A 525 -20.98 4.62 20.66
C GLY A 525 -20.41 4.00 21.96
N ILE A 526 -19.09 3.88 22.07
CA ILE A 526 -18.36 3.18 23.15
C ILE A 526 -17.75 4.11 24.21
N LEU A 527 -18.17 5.37 24.24
CA LEU A 527 -17.60 6.38 25.13
C LEU A 527 -18.00 6.11 26.59
N ASN A 528 -17.01 6.01 27.48
CA ASN A 528 -17.24 5.88 28.91
C ASN A 528 -17.41 7.25 29.59
N ALA A 529 -17.75 7.25 30.89
CA ALA A 529 -17.97 8.48 31.66
C ALA A 529 -16.71 9.37 31.83
N ASN A 530 -15.52 8.80 31.62
CA ASN A 530 -14.24 9.49 31.64
C ASN A 530 -13.78 9.92 30.23
N LEU A 531 -14.66 9.83 29.24
CA LEU A 531 -14.41 10.09 27.82
C LEU A 531 -13.46 9.08 27.14
N GLY A 532 -13.02 8.01 27.80
CA GLY A 532 -12.24 6.97 27.12
C GLY A 532 -13.11 6.02 26.30
N CYS A 533 -12.49 5.35 25.33
CA CYS A 533 -13.14 4.32 24.54
C CYS A 533 -12.46 2.97 24.75
N ASP A 534 -13.26 1.95 25.02
CA ASP A 534 -12.77 0.57 25.00
C ASP A 534 -12.80 0.04 23.58
N LEU A 535 -11.66 0.08 22.89
CA LEU A 535 -11.54 -0.37 21.50
C LEU A 535 -11.26 -1.89 21.38
N ALA A 536 -11.26 -2.61 22.50
CA ALA A 536 -11.06 -4.05 22.50
C ALA A 536 -12.21 -4.77 21.77
N GLY A 537 -11.87 -5.61 20.79
CA GLY A 537 -12.85 -6.37 20.01
C GLY A 537 -13.55 -5.57 18.90
N ILE A 538 -13.23 -4.29 18.70
CA ILE A 538 -13.76 -3.51 17.58
C ILE A 538 -13.01 -3.89 16.29
N SER A 539 -13.73 -4.54 15.38
CA SER A 539 -13.24 -4.87 14.04
C SER A 539 -14.40 -4.87 13.03
N PRO A 540 -14.33 -4.10 11.94
CA PRO A 540 -13.24 -3.19 11.58
C PRO A 540 -13.26 -1.88 12.40
N LEU A 541 -12.09 -1.26 12.52
CA LEU A 541 -11.92 0.10 13.05
C LEU A 541 -12.27 1.19 12.00
N GLY A 542 -12.24 0.83 10.72
CA GLY A 542 -12.67 1.69 9.63
C GLY A 542 -12.68 0.97 8.30
N THR A 543 -13.35 1.55 7.32
CA THR A 543 -13.42 1.02 5.95
C THR A 543 -13.05 2.08 4.92
N ALA A 544 -12.59 1.66 3.74
CA ALA A 544 -12.38 2.55 2.61
C ALA A 544 -12.85 1.88 1.32
N ASN A 545 -13.61 2.61 0.52
CA ASN A 545 -14.00 2.19 -0.82
C ASN A 545 -13.20 3.03 -1.80
N ILE A 546 -12.35 2.38 -2.59
CA ILE A 546 -11.39 3.05 -3.46
C ILE A 546 -11.76 2.80 -4.91
N THR A 547 -11.75 3.87 -5.71
CA THR A 547 -11.96 3.81 -7.16
C THR A 547 -10.84 4.58 -7.85
N ALA A 548 -10.55 4.19 -9.09
CA ALA A 548 -9.72 4.94 -10.02
C ALA A 548 -10.62 5.51 -11.13
N THR A 549 -10.31 6.71 -11.61
CA THR A 549 -10.98 7.30 -12.77
C THR A 549 -9.95 7.72 -13.81
N ALA A 550 -9.99 7.11 -14.99
CA ALA A 550 -9.13 7.47 -16.11
C ALA A 550 -9.75 8.65 -16.87
N ARG A 551 -8.91 9.64 -17.16
CA ARG A 551 -9.26 10.88 -17.86
C ARG A 551 -8.30 11.15 -18.99
N TYR A 552 -8.84 11.77 -20.03
CA TYR A 552 -8.05 12.38 -21.10
C TYR A 552 -7.18 13.50 -20.51
N PRO A 553 -5.85 13.47 -20.74
CA PRO A 553 -4.90 14.26 -19.96
C PRO A 553 -4.68 15.68 -20.48
N TYR A 554 -5.03 15.98 -21.74
CA TYR A 554 -4.75 17.26 -22.39
C TYR A 554 -6.00 18.12 -22.59
N GLU A 555 -6.68 18.02 -23.74
CA GLU A 555 -7.89 18.80 -24.02
C GLU A 555 -9.17 18.10 -23.56
N PRO A 556 -10.22 18.87 -23.19
CA PRO A 556 -11.52 18.27 -22.92
C PRO A 556 -12.06 17.63 -24.18
N VAL A 557 -12.51 16.39 -24.05
CA VAL A 557 -13.21 15.66 -25.10
C VAL A 557 -14.64 15.38 -24.68
N THR A 558 -15.49 15.05 -25.64
CA THR A 558 -16.89 14.71 -25.37
C THR A 558 -17.07 13.31 -24.77
N ALA A 559 -16.03 12.46 -24.82
CA ALA A 559 -16.07 11.14 -24.20
C ALA A 559 -15.99 11.25 -22.68
N GLN A 560 -16.75 10.40 -22.00
CA GLN A 560 -16.77 10.37 -20.55
C GLN A 560 -15.48 9.74 -20.00
N PRO A 561 -15.02 10.18 -18.82
CA PRO A 561 -14.03 9.43 -18.05
C PRO A 561 -14.50 8.00 -17.78
N LEU A 562 -13.54 7.07 -17.66
CA LEU A 562 -13.83 5.70 -17.22
C LEU A 562 -13.59 5.56 -15.73
N THR A 563 -14.52 4.94 -15.01
CA THR A 563 -14.36 4.61 -13.59
C THR A 563 -14.17 3.11 -13.43
N SER A 564 -13.21 2.73 -12.59
CA SER A 564 -12.90 1.32 -12.30
C SER A 564 -13.97 0.64 -11.44
N ASN A 565 -13.78 -0.66 -11.21
CA ASN A 565 -14.37 -1.34 -10.06
C ASN A 565 -13.93 -0.67 -8.73
N THR A 566 -14.66 -0.95 -7.66
CA THR A 566 -14.31 -0.49 -6.31
C THR A 566 -13.46 -1.54 -5.60
N VAL A 567 -12.31 -1.13 -5.06
CA VAL A 567 -11.53 -1.93 -4.11
C VAL A 567 -11.96 -1.56 -2.70
N ALA A 568 -12.53 -2.53 -1.97
CA ALA A 568 -12.96 -2.35 -0.59
C ALA A 568 -11.84 -2.71 0.37
N LYS A 569 -11.64 -1.86 1.37
CA LYS A 569 -10.63 -1.96 2.42
C LYS A 569 -11.28 -2.03 3.79
N SER A 570 -10.76 -2.89 4.65
CA SER A 570 -11.18 -3.07 6.03
C SER A 570 -9.96 -2.96 6.94
N VAL A 571 -9.98 -2.03 7.89
CA VAL A 571 -8.84 -1.76 8.77
C VAL A 571 -9.10 -2.34 10.15
N ALA A 572 -8.26 -3.29 10.58
CA ALA A 572 -8.35 -3.88 11.90
C ALA A 572 -7.63 -3.05 12.97
N SER A 573 -8.09 -3.18 14.22
CA SER A 573 -7.45 -2.62 15.41
C SER A 573 -6.55 -3.65 16.08
N LEU A 574 -5.36 -3.24 16.49
CA LEU A 574 -4.48 -4.00 17.40
C LEU A 574 -4.56 -3.50 18.85
N PHE A 575 -5.61 -2.75 19.20
CA PHE A 575 -5.75 -2.21 20.56
C PHE A 575 -5.85 -3.32 21.60
N VAL A 576 -5.00 -3.25 22.63
CA VAL A 576 -5.01 -4.20 23.74
C VAL A 576 -4.76 -3.46 25.05
N LYS A 577 -5.66 -3.67 26.01
CA LYS A 577 -5.47 -3.33 27.42
C LYS A 577 -5.81 -4.57 28.22
N LEU A 578 -4.85 -5.14 28.95
CA LEU A 578 -5.07 -6.38 29.68
C LEU A 578 -4.38 -6.43 31.04
N ILE A 579 -4.83 -7.37 31.87
CA ILE A 579 -4.13 -7.82 33.07
C ILE A 579 -3.95 -9.34 33.02
N GLN A 580 -2.79 -9.82 33.47
CA GLN A 580 -2.46 -11.23 33.65
C GLN A 580 -1.55 -11.39 34.87
N CYS A 581 -1.76 -12.45 35.65
CA CYS A 581 -0.97 -12.74 36.84
C CYS A 581 -0.19 -14.05 36.69
N PHE A 582 1.03 -14.08 37.23
CA PHE A 582 1.97 -15.19 37.14
C PHE A 582 2.47 -15.60 38.52
N PRO A 583 2.80 -16.88 38.75
CA PRO A 583 3.50 -17.27 39.98
C PRO A 583 4.87 -16.59 40.04
N LYS A 584 5.26 -16.09 41.21
CA LYS A 584 6.55 -15.39 41.39
C LYS A 584 7.76 -16.29 41.14
N GLY A 585 7.61 -17.59 41.39
CA GLY A 585 8.71 -18.55 41.36
C GLY A 585 8.22 -19.96 41.67
N PRO A 586 9.11 -20.97 41.63
CA PRO A 586 8.74 -22.38 41.74
C PRO A 586 8.55 -22.88 43.18
N SER A 587 8.89 -22.07 44.21
CA SER A 587 8.79 -22.51 45.60
C SER A 587 7.35 -22.40 46.12
N ALA A 588 7.00 -23.19 47.13
CA ALA A 588 5.69 -23.12 47.77
C ALA A 588 5.39 -21.73 48.39
N PHE A 589 6.44 -21.02 48.82
CA PHE A 589 6.33 -19.64 49.29
C PHE A 589 6.13 -18.65 48.13
N ASP A 590 6.82 -18.87 47.00
CA ASP A 590 6.62 -18.05 45.80
C ASP A 590 5.22 -18.21 45.20
N HIS A 591 4.60 -19.38 45.36
CA HIS A 591 3.20 -19.59 44.97
C HIS A 591 2.21 -18.80 45.85
N GLN A 592 2.62 -18.25 46.99
CA GLN A 592 1.81 -17.28 47.76
C GLN A 592 1.92 -15.85 47.23
N THR A 593 2.73 -15.62 46.19
CA THR A 593 2.90 -14.31 45.56
C THR A 593 2.60 -14.38 44.07
N ALA A 594 1.65 -13.57 43.62
CA ALA A 594 1.38 -13.37 42.20
C ALA A 594 2.07 -12.11 41.70
N VAL A 595 2.70 -12.19 40.53
CA VAL A 595 3.16 -11.04 39.76
C VAL A 595 2.09 -10.71 38.75
N CYS A 596 1.35 -9.63 38.98
CA CYS A 596 0.29 -9.18 38.08
C CYS A 596 0.79 -8.08 37.16
N VAL A 597 0.77 -8.35 35.86
CA VAL A 597 1.22 -7.45 34.80
C VAL A 597 0.01 -6.87 34.11
N ALA A 598 -0.03 -5.54 34.00
CA ALA A 598 -0.92 -4.81 33.11
C ALA A 598 -0.15 -4.41 31.85
N HIS A 599 -0.78 -4.60 30.69
CA HIS A 599 -0.22 -4.28 29.38
C HIS A 599 -1.13 -3.31 28.63
N ALA A 600 -0.54 -2.29 28.01
CA ALA A 600 -1.22 -1.29 27.20
C ALA A 600 -0.59 -1.13 25.81
N GLN A 601 -1.44 -1.30 24.80
CA GLN A 601 -1.11 -1.24 23.39
C GLN A 601 -2.18 -0.44 22.65
N SER A 602 -1.73 0.45 21.76
CA SER A 602 -2.59 1.28 20.94
C SER A 602 -3.20 0.52 19.77
N VAL A 603 -4.08 1.17 19.00
CA VAL A 603 -4.70 0.59 17.80
C VAL A 603 -3.69 0.12 16.74
N THR A 604 -2.47 0.65 16.76
CA THR A 604 -1.41 0.31 15.79
C THR A 604 -0.52 -0.85 16.20
N GLY A 605 -0.71 -1.38 17.40
CA GLY A 605 0.21 -2.36 17.98
C GLY A 605 1.38 -1.74 18.74
N ALA A 606 1.58 -0.42 18.66
CA ALA A 606 2.60 0.27 19.43
C ALA A 606 2.25 0.27 20.93
N ALA A 607 3.25 -0.05 21.75
CA ALA A 607 3.18 0.06 23.21
C ALA A 607 2.86 1.49 23.65
N ILE A 608 1.98 1.63 24.65
CA ILE A 608 1.67 2.94 25.24
C ILE A 608 2.59 3.14 26.44
N THR A 609 3.60 4.00 26.27
CA THR A 609 4.57 4.31 27.32
C THR A 609 4.14 5.47 28.22
N GLY A 610 4.41 5.34 29.52
CA GLY A 610 4.16 6.37 30.52
C GLY A 610 2.68 6.56 30.85
N GLU A 611 1.84 5.57 30.56
CA GLU A 611 0.45 5.55 30.98
C GLU A 611 0.34 5.13 32.44
N ARG A 612 -0.49 5.83 33.21
CA ARG A 612 -0.69 5.51 34.62
C ARG A 612 -1.69 4.37 34.77
N VAL A 613 -1.27 3.31 35.44
CA VAL A 613 -2.12 2.17 35.81
C VAL A 613 -2.17 2.06 37.34
N CYS A 614 -3.37 1.91 37.88
CA CYS A 614 -3.59 1.69 39.31
C CYS A 614 -4.15 0.28 39.55
N PHE A 615 -3.49 -0.48 40.42
CA PHE A 615 -3.91 -1.82 40.84
C PHE A 615 -4.65 -1.77 42.16
N PHE A 616 -5.65 -2.62 42.32
CA PHE A 616 -6.45 -2.78 43.53
C PHE A 616 -6.91 -4.23 43.67
N SER A 617 -7.03 -4.69 44.91
CA SER A 617 -7.51 -6.02 45.27
C SER A 617 -8.86 -5.91 45.99
N GLY A 618 -9.76 -6.87 45.72
CA GLY A 618 -11.03 -6.99 46.43
C GLY A 618 -10.94 -7.71 47.78
N GLY A 619 -9.73 -8.11 48.22
CA GLY A 619 -9.45 -8.90 49.43
C GLY A 619 -8.31 -8.31 50.28
N GLU A 620 -7.81 -9.04 51.28
CA GLU A 620 -6.74 -8.57 52.19
C GLU A 620 -5.33 -8.57 51.56
N GLY A 621 -5.19 -9.09 50.34
CA GLY A 621 -3.93 -9.18 49.60
C GLY A 621 -3.08 -7.90 49.66
N MET A 622 -1.83 -8.07 50.08
CA MET A 622 -0.86 -6.98 50.25
C MET A 622 -0.12 -6.72 48.94
N PHE A 623 -0.18 -5.48 48.45
CA PHE A 623 0.64 -5.05 47.32
C PHE A 623 2.06 -4.77 47.79
N LEU A 624 3.02 -5.52 47.26
CA LEU A 624 4.43 -5.25 47.45
C LEU A 624 4.97 -4.52 46.21
N PRO A 625 5.60 -3.35 46.37
CA PRO A 625 6.24 -2.70 45.25
C PRO A 625 7.47 -3.49 44.82
N ALA A 626 7.55 -3.83 43.53
CA ALA A 626 8.74 -4.39 42.92
C ALA A 626 9.84 -3.33 42.83
N ILE A 627 10.73 -3.33 43.82
CA ILE A 627 11.90 -2.44 43.91
C ILE A 627 13.05 -2.86 42.98
N THR A 628 12.93 -4.01 42.31
CA THR A 628 13.88 -4.55 41.34
C THR A 628 13.12 -5.08 40.11
N PRO A 629 13.76 -5.18 38.93
CA PRO A 629 13.16 -5.85 37.78
C PRO A 629 12.71 -7.26 38.16
N ILE A 630 11.49 -7.64 37.77
CA ILE A 630 10.95 -8.98 37.99
C ILE A 630 11.28 -9.83 36.78
N THR A 631 12.12 -10.85 36.96
CA THR A 631 12.34 -11.89 35.95
C THR A 631 11.54 -13.13 36.33
N ILE A 632 10.51 -13.46 35.56
CA ILE A 632 9.83 -14.76 35.68
C ILE A 632 10.60 -15.77 34.81
N PRO A 633 10.96 -16.96 35.32
CA PRO A 633 11.67 -17.97 34.52
C PRO A 633 10.95 -18.30 33.21
N ASN A 634 11.67 -18.31 32.08
CA ASN A 634 11.14 -18.52 30.72
C ASN A 634 10.12 -17.46 30.24
N GLN A 635 10.17 -16.25 30.80
CA GLN A 635 9.35 -15.10 30.41
C GLN A 635 10.21 -13.83 30.30
N THR A 636 9.61 -12.76 29.79
CA THR A 636 10.22 -11.43 29.71
C THR A 636 10.57 -10.86 31.09
N THR A 637 11.70 -10.17 31.17
CA THR A 637 12.11 -9.40 32.35
C THR A 637 11.32 -8.09 32.39
N TRP A 638 10.60 -7.84 33.47
CA TRP A 638 9.78 -6.63 33.66
C TRP A 638 10.57 -5.60 34.49
N PRO A 639 10.63 -4.32 34.10
CA PRO A 639 11.43 -3.33 34.80
C PRO A 639 10.93 -3.01 36.21
N ALA A 640 11.82 -2.48 37.05
CA ALA A 640 11.49 -2.02 38.41
C ALA A 640 10.47 -0.87 38.37
N ILE A 641 9.56 -0.84 39.35
CA ILE A 641 8.43 0.10 39.39
C ILE A 641 8.88 1.46 39.94
N ALA A 642 8.52 2.55 39.25
CA ALA A 642 8.44 3.87 39.86
C ALA A 642 7.10 3.99 40.62
N ILE A 643 7.13 3.83 41.94
CA ILE A 643 5.94 3.96 42.79
C ILE A 643 5.56 5.44 42.87
N LEU A 644 4.35 5.79 42.43
CA LEU A 644 3.77 7.08 42.76
C LEU A 644 2.86 6.95 43.99
N PRO A 645 2.76 7.99 44.84
CA PRO A 645 1.65 8.11 45.78
C PRO A 645 0.34 8.02 44.99
N ALA A 646 -0.54 7.10 45.37
CA ALA A 646 -1.84 6.96 44.74
C ALA A 646 -2.61 8.30 44.83
N PRO A 647 -3.32 8.75 43.78
CA PRO A 647 -4.37 9.74 43.98
C PRO A 647 -5.34 9.18 45.03
N GLY A 648 -5.98 10.05 45.81
CA GLY A 648 -6.87 9.69 46.93
C GLY A 648 -8.15 8.97 46.49
N LEU A 649 -8.01 7.78 45.90
CA LEU A 649 -9.06 6.80 45.72
C LEU A 649 -9.29 6.16 47.08
N ASN A 650 -10.46 6.41 47.66
CA ASN A 650 -10.85 5.87 48.95
C ASN A 650 -11.03 4.34 48.86
N GLY A 651 -9.98 3.60 49.21
CA GLY A 651 -10.00 2.14 49.39
C GLY A 651 -8.69 1.67 50.05
N PRO A 652 -8.72 0.68 50.95
CA PRO A 652 -7.50 0.04 51.43
C PRO A 652 -6.80 -0.67 50.25
N ASN A 653 -5.47 -0.59 50.19
CA ASN A 653 -4.59 -1.33 49.28
C ASN A 653 -4.69 -0.99 47.77
N ASN A 654 -4.14 0.16 47.36
CA ASN A 654 -3.92 0.49 45.95
C ASN A 654 -2.45 0.89 45.66
N VAL A 655 -1.94 0.49 44.50
CA VAL A 655 -0.61 0.89 44.01
C VAL A 655 -0.74 1.39 42.58
N CYS A 656 -0.17 2.55 42.29
CA CYS A 656 -0.13 3.08 40.93
C CYS A 656 1.30 3.16 40.41
N SER A 657 1.46 2.84 39.13
CA SER A 657 2.72 2.82 38.42
C SER A 657 2.52 3.29 36.98
N PHE A 658 3.62 3.52 36.26
CA PHE A 658 3.58 3.83 34.84
C PHE A 658 3.99 2.63 33.99
N THR A 659 3.43 2.55 32.79
CA THR A 659 3.88 1.62 31.76
C THR A 659 5.27 1.98 31.22
N ASP A 660 6.06 0.95 30.96
CA ASP A 660 7.40 1.06 30.39
C ASP A 660 7.40 1.27 28.86
N VAL A 661 8.58 1.19 28.24
CA VAL A 661 8.76 1.28 26.77
C VAL A 661 8.06 0.16 25.99
N ASN A 662 7.74 -0.95 26.67
CA ASN A 662 7.02 -2.09 26.11
C ASN A 662 5.51 -2.04 26.43
N GLY A 663 5.04 -0.98 27.11
CA GLY A 663 3.64 -0.81 27.49
C GLY A 663 3.24 -1.60 28.73
N ASN A 664 4.21 -2.07 29.52
CA ASN A 664 3.96 -2.97 30.64
C ASN A 664 4.21 -2.29 31.98
N THR A 665 3.44 -2.70 32.97
CA THR A 665 3.69 -2.37 34.37
C THR A 665 3.18 -3.50 35.24
N ALA A 666 3.82 -3.75 36.38
CA ALA A 666 3.51 -4.92 37.19
C ALA A 666 3.41 -4.56 38.67
N VAL A 667 2.77 -5.43 39.46
CA VAL A 667 2.76 -5.40 40.93
C VAL A 667 2.89 -6.80 41.47
N GLU A 668 3.50 -6.95 42.65
CA GLU A 668 3.45 -8.18 43.40
C GLU A 668 2.26 -8.15 44.35
N VAL A 669 1.49 -9.23 44.38
CA VAL A 669 0.34 -9.40 45.27
C VAL A 669 0.58 -10.65 46.11
N PHE A 670 0.72 -10.45 47.41
CA PHE A 670 0.93 -11.52 48.38
C PHE A 670 -0.39 -11.87 49.06
N GLU A 671 -0.71 -13.16 49.08
CA GLU A 671 -1.83 -13.72 49.84
C GLU A 671 -1.40 -15.01 50.53
N SER A 672 -1.52 -15.02 51.87
CA SER A 672 -1.11 -16.15 52.70
C SER A 672 -2.20 -17.21 52.82
N ASP A 673 -3.47 -16.82 52.66
CA ASP A 673 -4.60 -17.72 52.74
C ASP A 673 -4.87 -18.40 51.38
N ALA A 674 -5.43 -19.62 51.43
CA ALA A 674 -5.81 -20.34 50.23
C ALA A 674 -7.16 -19.83 49.69
N GLU A 675 -7.14 -18.63 49.12
CA GLU A 675 -8.34 -17.95 48.62
C GLU A 675 -8.20 -17.46 47.18
N THR A 676 -9.33 -17.11 46.57
CA THR A 676 -9.37 -16.47 45.26
C THR A 676 -9.65 -14.99 45.43
N ILE A 677 -8.68 -14.16 45.07
CA ILE A 677 -8.80 -12.70 45.14
C ILE A 677 -9.03 -12.13 43.73
N ASN A 678 -9.86 -11.09 43.65
CA ASN A 678 -10.02 -10.32 42.43
C ASN A 678 -8.97 -9.20 42.42
N ILE A 679 -8.13 -9.19 41.38
CA ILE A 679 -7.12 -8.16 41.16
C ILE A 679 -7.52 -7.40 39.92
N ALA A 680 -7.57 -6.08 40.03
CA ALA A 680 -7.97 -5.22 38.94
C ALA A 680 -6.91 -4.17 38.64
N ALA A 681 -6.75 -3.86 37.35
CA ALA A 681 -5.94 -2.79 36.82
C ALA A 681 -6.86 -1.72 36.21
N PHE A 682 -6.70 -0.50 36.66
CA PHE A 682 -7.37 0.69 36.14
C PHE A 682 -6.38 1.53 35.35
N PHE A 683 -6.57 1.56 34.04
CA PHE A 683 -5.88 2.41 33.08
C PHE A 683 -6.48 3.81 33.22
N VAL A 684 -5.78 4.67 33.98
CA VAL A 684 -6.37 5.88 34.55
C VAL A 684 -6.69 6.92 33.47
N ASP A 685 -5.87 6.95 32.43
CA ASP A 685 -5.92 8.00 31.41
C ASP A 685 -7.20 7.91 30.56
N GLU A 686 -7.57 6.71 30.09
CA GLU A 686 -8.83 6.43 29.39
C GLU A 686 -9.95 5.99 30.34
N GLY A 687 -9.65 5.74 31.61
CA GLY A 687 -10.61 5.26 32.59
C GLY A 687 -11.12 3.85 32.30
N LEU A 688 -10.27 2.97 31.76
CA LEU A 688 -10.60 1.58 31.45
C LEU A 688 -10.18 0.65 32.59
N MET A 689 -10.99 -0.38 32.86
CA MET A 689 -10.72 -1.34 33.93
C MET A 689 -10.66 -2.76 33.36
N ARG A 690 -9.68 -3.53 33.85
CA ARG A 690 -9.53 -4.96 33.63
C ARG A 690 -9.38 -5.66 34.96
N SER A 691 -9.91 -6.87 35.10
CA SER A 691 -9.83 -7.62 36.35
C SER A 691 -9.64 -9.11 36.10
N VAL A 692 -8.86 -9.74 36.95
CA VAL A 692 -8.57 -11.18 36.91
C VAL A 692 -8.72 -11.77 38.29
N HIS A 693 -9.32 -12.96 38.36
CA HIS A 693 -9.40 -13.73 39.59
C HIS A 693 -8.13 -14.58 39.70
N VAL A 694 -7.44 -14.47 40.84
CA VAL A 694 -6.23 -15.21 41.13
C VAL A 694 -6.49 -16.09 42.34
N THR A 695 -6.36 -17.41 42.14
CA THR A 695 -6.42 -18.39 43.22
C THR A 695 -5.02 -18.60 43.80
N PHE A 696 -4.89 -18.41 45.10
CA PHE A 696 -3.68 -18.67 45.86
C PHE A 696 -3.76 -20.05 46.55
N PRO A 697 -2.67 -20.84 46.58
CA PRO A 697 -1.39 -20.59 45.93
C PRO A 697 -1.48 -20.61 44.39
N ILE A 698 -0.90 -19.60 43.74
CA ILE A 698 -0.84 -19.51 42.28
C ILE A 698 0.25 -20.46 41.77
N THR A 699 -0.12 -21.39 40.91
CA THR A 699 0.80 -22.41 40.36
C THR A 699 1.00 -22.30 38.85
N ALA A 700 0.18 -21.48 38.18
CA ALA A 700 0.24 -21.24 36.75
C ALA A 700 -0.22 -19.81 36.42
N PRO A 701 0.16 -19.27 35.24
CA PRO A 701 -0.35 -18.00 34.78
C PRO A 701 -1.87 -18.01 34.66
N THR A 702 -2.52 -16.90 35.01
CA THR A 702 -3.95 -16.71 34.72
C THR A 702 -4.16 -16.51 33.22
N ALA A 703 -5.42 -16.64 32.77
CA ALA A 703 -5.79 -16.13 31.45
C ALA A 703 -5.58 -14.60 31.40
N ALA A 704 -5.14 -14.10 30.25
CA ALA A 704 -5.07 -12.67 30.00
C ALA A 704 -6.47 -12.11 29.73
N VAL A 705 -6.84 -11.03 30.43
CA VAL A 705 -8.19 -10.44 30.33
C VAL A 705 -8.14 -9.13 29.55
N THR A 706 -8.65 -9.11 28.32
CA THR A 706 -8.53 -8.00 27.36
C THR A 706 -9.80 -7.14 27.21
N GLY A 707 -10.95 -7.60 27.72
CA GLY A 707 -12.26 -6.96 27.56
C GLY A 707 -12.81 -6.28 28.82
N PRO A 708 -13.94 -5.56 28.72
CA PRO A 708 -14.57 -4.90 29.84
C PRO A 708 -14.93 -5.92 30.93
N VAL A 709 -14.78 -5.51 32.19
CA VAL A 709 -15.23 -6.31 33.34
C VAL A 709 -16.74 -6.49 33.21
N ALA A 710 -17.19 -7.71 32.90
CA ALA A 710 -18.61 -8.01 32.89
C ALA A 710 -19.16 -7.71 34.28
N ALA A 711 -20.06 -6.72 34.38
CA ALA A 711 -20.91 -6.60 35.54
C ALA A 711 -21.67 -7.93 35.62
N SER A 712 -21.44 -8.69 36.70
CA SER A 712 -22.21 -9.88 37.05
C SER A 712 -23.70 -9.57 36.92
N THR A 713 -24.26 -9.96 35.77
CA THR A 713 -25.68 -9.95 35.50
C THR A 713 -26.00 -11.37 35.08
N ASN A 714 -26.66 -12.08 35.98
CA ASN A 714 -27.11 -13.45 35.77
C ASN A 714 -27.94 -13.54 34.47
N GLY A 715 -27.45 -14.29 33.47
CA GLY A 715 -28.20 -14.63 32.25
C GLY A 715 -27.35 -15.43 31.23
N PRO A 716 -27.83 -16.53 30.64
CA PRO A 716 -26.99 -17.50 29.93
C PRO A 716 -26.64 -17.12 28.48
N THR A 717 -25.34 -17.20 28.19
CA THR A 717 -24.63 -17.62 26.96
C THR A 717 -25.06 -17.12 25.57
N ALA A 718 -24.10 -16.48 24.89
CA ALA A 718 -23.75 -16.80 23.49
C ALA A 718 -22.24 -17.15 23.44
N PRO A 719 -21.79 -18.11 22.60
CA PRO A 719 -20.42 -18.61 22.64
C PRO A 719 -19.45 -17.62 21.98
N LEU A 720 -18.41 -17.22 22.73
CA LEU A 720 -17.24 -16.52 22.21
C LEU A 720 -16.34 -17.50 21.46
N ALA A 721 -15.91 -17.13 20.25
CA ALA A 721 -14.95 -17.90 19.48
C ALA A 721 -13.55 -17.90 20.15
N PRO A 722 -12.77 -18.99 20.09
CA PRO A 722 -11.44 -19.05 20.68
C PRO A 722 -10.48 -18.10 19.95
N VAL A 723 -9.75 -17.28 20.73
CA VAL A 723 -8.56 -16.57 20.26
C VAL A 723 -7.38 -17.53 20.35
N THR A 724 -6.77 -17.85 19.21
CA THR A 724 -5.58 -18.71 19.14
C THR A 724 -4.36 -17.92 19.60
N VAL A 725 -3.82 -18.28 20.76
CA VAL A 725 -2.47 -17.87 21.18
C VAL A 725 -1.53 -19.02 20.84
N ASN A 726 -0.55 -18.76 19.98
CA ASN A 726 0.50 -19.74 19.66
C ASN A 726 1.42 -19.91 20.88
N THR A 727 1.09 -20.87 21.74
CA THR A 727 2.04 -21.48 22.68
C THR A 727 2.39 -22.85 22.11
N GLY A 728 3.62 -23.02 21.61
CA GLY A 728 4.11 -24.31 21.14
C GLY A 728 3.98 -25.38 22.23
N GLY A 729 3.03 -26.30 22.06
CA GLY A 729 2.78 -27.39 23.00
C GLY A 729 1.42 -28.04 22.72
N THR A 730 1.44 -29.32 22.36
CA THR A 730 0.29 -30.13 21.94
C THR A 730 -0.67 -30.48 23.08
N THR A 731 -1.96 -30.58 22.74
CA THR A 731 -3.16 -31.08 23.45
C THR A 731 -3.97 -30.07 24.31
N PRO A 732 -5.23 -29.75 23.93
CA PRO A 732 -6.15 -28.97 24.76
C PRO A 732 -6.85 -29.87 25.79
N THR A 733 -6.70 -29.56 27.07
CA THR A 733 -7.54 -30.13 28.14
C THR A 733 -8.71 -29.18 28.42
N THR A 734 -9.92 -29.69 28.21
CA THR A 734 -11.18 -29.05 28.61
C THR A 734 -11.39 -29.27 30.11
N VAL A 735 -11.55 -28.19 30.87
CA VAL A 735 -11.98 -28.26 32.29
C VAL A 735 -13.46 -27.89 32.36
N ASP A 736 -14.23 -28.80 32.95
CA ASP A 736 -15.68 -28.73 33.14
C ASP A 736 -16.10 -27.51 33.98
N SER A 737 -17.08 -26.76 33.48
CA SER A 737 -17.64 -25.55 34.10
C SER A 737 -18.70 -25.83 35.19
N SER A 738 -18.71 -27.00 35.81
CA SER A 738 -19.76 -27.41 36.76
C SER A 738 -19.49 -27.14 38.25
N HIS A 739 -18.50 -26.32 38.61
CA HIS A 739 -18.29 -25.92 40.01
C HIS A 739 -18.39 -24.41 40.23
N VAL A 740 -19.62 -23.90 40.08
CA VAL A 740 -20.03 -22.65 40.73
C VAL A 740 -20.47 -23.02 42.15
N ASP A 741 -19.56 -22.88 43.12
CA ASP A 741 -20.00 -22.80 44.52
C ASP A 741 -20.43 -21.36 44.80
N THR A 742 -21.72 -21.22 45.08
CA THR A 742 -22.39 -19.94 45.31
C THR A 742 -21.98 -19.36 46.66
N THR A 743 -21.27 -18.24 46.66
CA THR A 743 -21.19 -17.25 47.77
C THR A 743 -20.95 -17.83 49.17
N VAL A 744 -19.68 -17.91 49.60
CA VAL A 744 -19.38 -17.97 51.04
C VAL A 744 -19.59 -16.57 51.63
N LYS A 745 -20.78 -16.32 52.19
CA LYS A 745 -20.98 -15.18 53.11
C LYS A 745 -20.19 -15.46 54.38
N ILE A 746 -19.13 -14.69 54.63
CA ILE A 746 -18.49 -14.66 55.95
C ILE A 746 -19.48 -14.02 56.93
N ASN A 747 -20.17 -14.86 57.70
CA ASN A 747 -21.15 -14.40 58.68
C ASN A 747 -20.50 -14.27 60.06
N TYR A 748 -20.05 -13.06 60.42
CA TYR A 748 -19.77 -12.73 61.81
C TYR A 748 -21.10 -12.56 62.57
N ARG A 749 -21.31 -13.32 63.64
CA ARG A 749 -22.51 -13.25 64.48
C ARG A 749 -22.17 -12.70 65.86
N VAL A 750 -22.92 -11.71 66.32
CA VAL A 750 -22.86 -11.28 67.73
C VAL A 750 -23.49 -12.37 68.60
N THR A 751 -22.71 -13.07 69.42
CA THR A 751 -23.22 -14.12 70.32
C THR A 751 -23.29 -13.69 71.79
N LEU A 752 -22.57 -12.63 72.14
CA LEU A 752 -22.71 -11.97 73.44
C LEU A 752 -22.73 -10.46 73.25
N ALA A 753 -23.75 -9.79 73.79
CA ALA A 753 -23.80 -8.35 73.91
C ALA A 753 -24.45 -7.98 75.24
N LYS A 754 -23.65 -7.54 76.22
CA LYS A 754 -24.16 -7.12 77.54
C LYS A 754 -23.57 -5.77 77.93
N LEU A 755 -24.43 -4.77 78.05
CA LEU A 755 -24.07 -3.44 78.55
C LEU A 755 -24.19 -3.43 80.08
N SER A 756 -23.15 -2.96 80.76
CA SER A 756 -23.13 -2.74 82.21
C SER A 756 -22.51 -1.37 82.49
N GLY A 757 -23.35 -0.38 82.79
CA GLY A 757 -22.94 1.02 82.83
C GLY A 757 -22.37 1.47 81.48
N ASN A 758 -21.14 1.98 81.48
CA ASN A 758 -20.44 2.46 80.29
C ASN A 758 -19.56 1.39 79.62
N VAL A 759 -19.73 0.11 79.93
CA VAL A 759 -18.94 -0.98 79.35
C VAL A 759 -19.84 -1.98 78.65
N LEU A 760 -19.63 -2.15 77.34
CA LEU A 760 -20.26 -3.18 76.53
C LEU A 760 -19.33 -4.38 76.45
N LYS A 761 -19.75 -5.52 77.03
CA LYS A 761 -19.12 -6.82 76.78
C LYS A 761 -19.68 -7.38 75.47
N LEU A 762 -18.80 -7.62 74.51
CA LEU A 762 -19.16 -8.10 73.17
C LEU A 762 -18.36 -9.35 72.82
N ARG A 763 -19.01 -10.36 72.23
CA ARG A 763 -18.36 -11.50 71.57
C ARG A 763 -18.94 -11.66 70.18
N LEU A 764 -18.06 -11.80 69.19
CA LEU A 764 -18.40 -12.18 67.83
C LEU A 764 -17.96 -13.63 67.61
N GLU A 765 -18.78 -14.43 66.96
CA GLU A 765 -18.38 -15.73 66.40
C GLU A 765 -18.23 -15.58 64.88
N GLY A 766 -17.13 -16.09 64.33
CA GLY A 766 -16.77 -16.00 62.92
C GLY A 766 -15.32 -16.43 62.68
N PRO A 767 -14.79 -16.32 61.45
CA PRO A 767 -13.38 -16.63 61.14
C PRO A 767 -12.41 -15.83 62.01
N ALA A 768 -11.21 -16.36 62.26
CA ALA A 768 -10.18 -15.66 63.02
C ALA A 768 -9.84 -14.32 62.35
N GLY A 769 -9.80 -13.22 63.12
CA GLY A 769 -9.61 -11.87 62.58
C GLY A 769 -10.35 -10.80 63.39
N ASN A 770 -10.31 -9.55 62.91
CA ASN A 770 -11.06 -8.44 63.50
C ASN A 770 -12.26 -8.09 62.62
N ALA A 771 -13.46 -8.02 63.21
CA ALA A 771 -14.65 -7.55 62.50
C ALA A 771 -15.07 -6.15 62.99
N ASN A 772 -15.53 -5.31 62.06
CA ASN A 772 -15.99 -3.97 62.38
C ASN A 772 -17.44 -4.02 62.89
N VAL A 773 -17.65 -3.60 64.14
CA VAL A 773 -18.97 -3.54 64.75
C VAL A 773 -19.46 -2.11 64.78
N LEU A 774 -20.58 -1.87 64.10
CA LEU A 774 -21.34 -0.63 64.17
C LEU A 774 -22.24 -0.64 65.42
N ILE A 775 -21.99 0.29 66.33
CA ILE A 775 -22.78 0.53 67.53
C ILE A 775 -23.62 1.79 67.29
N SER A 776 -24.92 1.62 67.06
CA SER A 776 -25.86 2.73 66.89
C SER A 776 -26.55 3.06 68.21
N TYR A 777 -26.49 4.33 68.62
CA TYR A 777 -27.20 4.86 69.78
C TYR A 777 -28.62 5.24 69.37
N LEU A 778 -29.64 4.73 70.07
CA LEU A 778 -31.05 4.95 69.77
C LEU A 778 -31.79 5.62 70.94
N THR A 779 -32.56 6.66 70.63
CA THR A 779 -33.55 7.29 71.55
C THR A 779 -34.94 7.07 70.97
N LYS A 780 -35.87 6.42 71.70
CA LYS A 780 -37.23 6.12 71.19
C LYS A 780 -37.25 5.66 69.71
N SER A 781 -36.31 4.78 69.35
CA SER A 781 -36.08 4.23 68.00
C SER A 781 -35.45 5.16 66.93
N LYS A 782 -35.11 6.42 67.22
CA LYS A 782 -34.31 7.29 66.34
C LYS A 782 -32.82 7.15 66.62
N LYS A 783 -32.02 6.99 65.55
CA LYS A 783 -30.55 6.95 65.60
C LYS A 783 -30.01 8.34 65.94
N VAL A 784 -29.31 8.47 67.07
CA VAL A 784 -28.73 9.73 67.55
C VAL A 784 -27.21 9.79 67.43
N GLY A 785 -26.58 8.69 67.03
CA GLY A 785 -25.15 8.63 66.75
C GLY A 785 -24.69 7.21 66.45
N THR A 786 -23.46 7.09 65.94
CA THR A 786 -22.80 5.81 65.68
C THR A 786 -21.36 5.81 66.13
N LEU A 787 -20.91 4.65 66.58
CA LEU A 787 -19.51 4.36 66.86
C LEU A 787 -19.14 3.06 66.16
N ILE A 788 -18.00 3.06 65.47
CA ILE A 788 -17.44 1.85 64.84
C ILE A 788 -16.25 1.40 65.68
N LYS A 789 -16.20 0.11 66.00
CA LYS A 789 -15.04 -0.50 66.69
C LYS A 789 -14.68 -1.82 66.03
N ALA A 790 -13.40 -1.98 65.73
CA ALA A 790 -12.81 -3.27 65.37
C ALA A 790 -12.79 -4.17 66.62
N VAL A 791 -13.27 -5.41 66.46
CA VAL A 791 -13.40 -6.37 67.54
C VAL A 791 -12.87 -7.73 67.07
N PRO A 792 -11.91 -8.34 67.78
CA PRO A 792 -11.42 -9.66 67.47
C PRO A 792 -12.53 -10.72 67.61
N ALA A 793 -12.63 -11.61 66.63
CA ALA A 793 -13.56 -12.73 66.63
C ALA A 793 -13.19 -13.77 67.71
N ASN A 794 -14.19 -14.55 68.12
CA ASN A 794 -14.13 -15.66 69.08
C ASN A 794 -13.67 -15.30 70.51
N THR A 795 -13.40 -14.03 70.80
CA THR A 795 -12.98 -13.52 72.13
C THR A 795 -14.00 -12.55 72.72
N VAL A 796 -14.09 -12.48 74.06
CA VAL A 796 -14.95 -11.52 74.76
C VAL A 796 -14.18 -10.23 75.00
N VAL A 797 -14.57 -9.15 74.33
CA VAL A 797 -13.99 -7.82 74.52
C VAL A 797 -14.85 -6.92 75.38
N LYS A 798 -14.20 -5.99 76.09
CA LYS A 798 -14.85 -4.95 76.90
C LYS A 798 -14.65 -3.60 76.20
N LEU A 799 -15.70 -3.07 75.59
CA LEU A 799 -15.68 -1.75 74.94
C LEU A 799 -16.22 -0.70 75.91
N ARG A 800 -15.39 0.29 76.26
CA ARG A 800 -15.84 1.43 77.06
C ARG A 800 -16.55 2.43 76.13
N LEU A 801 -17.84 2.65 76.35
CA LEU A 801 -18.69 3.52 75.55
C LEU A 801 -18.95 4.82 76.30
N GLN A 802 -18.79 5.95 75.61
CA GLN A 802 -19.37 7.22 76.07
C GLN A 802 -20.80 7.28 75.54
N VAL A 803 -21.77 6.85 76.36
CA VAL A 803 -23.18 6.82 75.96
C VAL A 803 -23.78 8.22 76.15
N PRO A 804 -24.26 8.90 75.07
CA PRO A 804 -24.89 10.21 75.20
C PRO A 804 -26.13 10.17 76.12
N LYS A 805 -26.40 11.28 76.83
CA LYS A 805 -27.61 11.41 77.66
C LYS A 805 -28.87 11.22 76.81
N GLY A 806 -29.81 10.40 77.29
CA GLY A 806 -31.10 10.15 76.63
C GLY A 806 -31.16 8.89 75.75
N VAL A 807 -30.03 8.19 75.53
CA VAL A 807 -30.01 6.89 74.82
C VAL A 807 -30.72 5.82 75.64
N GLN A 808 -31.68 5.14 75.00
CA GLN A 808 -32.49 4.09 75.62
C GLN A 808 -32.15 2.69 75.09
N LYS A 809 -31.56 2.60 73.89
CA LYS A 809 -31.23 1.33 73.25
C LYS A 809 -29.94 1.45 72.42
N LEU A 810 -29.15 0.38 72.40
CA LEU A 810 -28.06 0.20 71.45
C LEU A 810 -28.48 -0.81 70.39
N ARG A 811 -28.17 -0.54 69.13
CA ARG A 811 -28.26 -1.52 68.04
C ARG A 811 -26.85 -1.84 67.56
N LEU A 812 -26.54 -3.13 67.54
CA LEU A 812 -25.26 -3.66 67.08
C LEU A 812 -25.48 -4.25 65.69
N SER A 813 -24.55 -3.99 64.78
CA SER A 813 -24.53 -4.61 63.46
C SER A 813 -23.08 -4.87 63.11
N VAL A 814 -22.77 -6.09 62.69
CA VAL A 814 -21.46 -6.41 62.15
C VAL A 814 -21.45 -5.95 60.71
N MET A 815 -20.46 -5.15 60.34
CA MET A 815 -20.27 -4.75 58.95
C MET A 815 -19.47 -5.86 58.27
N PRO A 816 -19.85 -6.25 57.04
CA PRO A 816 -19.09 -7.21 56.25
C PRO A 816 -17.68 -6.70 55.99
#